data_AF-A0A7W1R1T3-F1
#
_entry.id   AF-A0A7W1R1T3-F1
#
_cell.length_a   1.000
_cell.length_b   1.000
_cell.length_c   1.000
_cell.angle_alpha   90.00
_cell.angle_beta   90.00
_cell.angle_gamma   90.00
#
_symmetry.space_group_name_H-M   'P 1'
#
loop_
_entity.id
_entity.type
_entity.pdbx_description
1 polymer ?
#
loop_
_entity_poly.entity_id
_entity_poly.type
_entity_poly.pdbx_seq_one_letter_code
_entity_poly.pdbx_strand_id
1 'polypeptide(L)'
;MQPFVLNRHDRIVFPSNFVPELDFSVIQSLEQLGSVIQRDFETKAPTGTDILHRVEEGSYENRYALMRDLALNLFWTNRFAMTMYEKRPTRWGDVPRARADVFLPILTPWEDGDRKVAAVQRAYESLPATWDADVEDRIFGLLFDVFGHRKHHATDLPTIKPTVAEMLADPSNLTFRLPSYDPDYPVYGFDDIVDCAQDVAELEALHRWAMVLHNQYPWDRSEAELVEVGQLRDDDYVVAFHPRDQQVRSFLRRLKAGDELRSQGSPAKEEVPPVRPYPAVNVRSHFSVQPRIEAIAVVHGDQACTNDDLIRNAAYNWSPMSADEIYDKTGIEQRRYTSKTLEEIALQAAEAALEHAGRGPEEIGALLVCTCTSTRMIPSVATWISGQLGIQQTHGSYDIIAACAGLPYGLSDATRLLQEVERPVLVVCVEKFSDKIGNVRTSRMIFGDGAAAIVLGVAAHGDPPDIEYLQTYASGPATQVNSIIWPNPAFDNNITVYGPEVKSLAGRYLVQMIEELKALPDPDGKAASLLDSIDLIVPHQANKTMVSKLALDAGLTADDLYFNIGQVGNTSSASIPLAIHDAVRDGVIKEPVRIFAPGFGAGAVAGYSVMRIDPDVVALEEPAGLEPAEGAATAQTSPRQSSDDVRLAFG
;
A
#
# COMPACT_ATOMS: atom_id res chain seq x y z
N MET A 1 -8.50 2.79 7.88
CA MET A 1 -7.60 3.53 6.98
C MET A 1 -6.42 3.97 7.80
N GLN A 2 -5.23 3.77 7.30
CA GLN A 2 -3.99 4.05 8.02
C GLN A 2 -3.28 5.21 7.30
N PRO A 3 -3.74 6.47 7.49
CA PRO A 3 -3.13 7.59 6.81
C PRO A 3 -1.70 7.78 7.30
N PHE A 4 -0.83 8.26 6.41
CA PHE A 4 0.46 8.78 6.82
C PHE A 4 0.30 10.14 7.49
N VAL A 5 1.32 10.55 8.23
CA VAL A 5 1.49 11.90 8.78
C VAL A 5 2.80 12.48 8.27
N LEU A 6 2.91 13.80 8.26
CA LEU A 6 4.20 14.47 8.10
C LEU A 6 4.74 14.77 9.49
N ASN A 7 5.97 14.34 9.76
CA ASN A 7 6.63 14.65 11.03
C ASN A 7 7.19 16.08 11.03
N ARG A 8 7.79 16.53 12.13
CA ARG A 8 8.36 17.89 12.23
C ARG A 8 9.52 18.18 11.26
N HIS A 9 10.00 17.16 10.55
CA HIS A 9 11.06 17.24 9.55
C HIS A 9 10.50 17.16 8.12
N ASP A 10 9.18 17.32 7.95
CA ASP A 10 8.44 17.22 6.70
C ASP A 10 8.62 15.87 5.99
N ARG A 11 8.92 14.80 6.76
CA ARG A 11 9.05 13.44 6.25
C ARG A 11 7.76 12.65 6.47
N ILE A 12 7.44 11.81 5.50
CA ILE A 12 6.31 10.88 5.57
C ILE A 12 6.58 9.85 6.66
N VAL A 13 5.63 9.70 7.58
CA VAL A 13 5.63 8.66 8.60
C VAL A 13 4.30 7.91 8.59
N PHE A 14 4.35 6.60 8.72
CA PHE A 14 3.19 5.72 8.79
C PHE A 14 3.08 5.11 10.20
N PRO A 15 2.30 5.72 11.11
CA PRO A 15 2.23 5.25 12.50
C PRO A 15 1.83 3.79 12.68
N SER A 16 0.95 3.29 11.81
CA SER A 16 0.47 1.90 11.83
C SER A 16 1.53 0.85 11.56
N ASN A 17 2.70 1.24 11.04
CA ASN A 17 3.79 0.33 10.76
C ASN A 17 4.54 -0.11 12.02
N PHE A 18 4.54 0.73 13.05
CA PHE A 18 5.24 0.45 14.31
C PHE A 18 4.28 0.35 15.49
N VAL A 19 3.05 0.85 15.37
CA VAL A 19 1.96 0.57 16.32
C VAL A 19 0.93 -0.32 15.61
N PRO A 20 0.95 -1.66 15.82
CA PRO A 20 0.03 -2.55 15.12
C PRO A 20 -1.41 -2.30 15.57
N GLU A 21 -2.30 -2.10 14.59
CA GLU A 21 -3.74 -1.94 14.77
C GLU A 21 -4.46 -2.92 13.85
N LEU A 22 -4.78 -4.11 14.37
CA LEU A 22 -5.54 -5.11 13.64
C LEU A 22 -7.05 -4.83 13.75
N ASP A 23 -7.77 -5.00 12.65
CA ASP A 23 -9.22 -4.91 12.58
C ASP A 23 -9.88 -6.20 13.10
N PHE A 24 -10.12 -6.25 14.42
CA PHE A 24 -10.79 -7.37 15.07
C PHE A 24 -12.28 -7.50 14.71
N SER A 25 -12.85 -6.59 13.91
CA SER A 25 -14.21 -6.74 13.38
C SER A 25 -14.31 -7.82 12.30
N VAL A 26 -13.23 -8.07 11.55
CA VAL A 26 -13.19 -9.07 10.47
C VAL A 26 -12.51 -10.39 10.86
N ILE A 27 -11.92 -10.45 12.06
CA ILE A 27 -11.33 -11.68 12.61
C ILE A 27 -12.41 -12.51 13.30
N GLN A 28 -12.63 -13.70 12.77
CA GLN A 28 -13.75 -14.59 13.12
C GLN A 28 -13.33 -15.77 14.00
N SER A 29 -12.06 -16.20 13.96
CA SER A 29 -11.58 -17.35 14.72
C SER A 29 -10.15 -17.16 15.25
N LEU A 30 -9.76 -18.02 16.19
CA LEU A 30 -8.36 -18.10 16.66
C LEU A 30 -7.41 -18.60 15.58
N GLU A 31 -7.87 -19.46 14.68
CA GLU A 31 -7.10 -19.93 13.53
C GLU A 31 -6.79 -18.78 12.55
N GLN A 32 -7.79 -17.95 12.26
CA GLN A 32 -7.60 -16.77 11.40
C GLN A 32 -6.64 -15.77 12.06
N LEU A 33 -6.84 -15.47 13.36
CA LEU A 33 -5.92 -14.61 14.10
C LEU A 33 -4.50 -15.18 14.10
N GLY A 34 -4.36 -16.47 14.38
CA GLY A 34 -3.09 -17.18 14.34
C GLY A 34 -2.41 -17.09 12.98
N SER A 35 -3.17 -17.24 11.89
CA SER A 35 -2.65 -17.12 10.52
C SER A 35 -2.19 -15.69 10.19
N VAL A 36 -2.96 -14.67 10.58
CA VAL A 36 -2.59 -13.25 10.42
C VAL A 36 -1.30 -12.97 11.18
N ILE A 37 -1.24 -13.35 12.46
CA ILE A 37 -0.08 -13.16 13.31
C ILE A 37 1.13 -13.97 12.80
N GLN A 38 0.94 -15.20 12.34
CA GLN A 38 2.03 -16.02 11.84
C GLN A 38 2.67 -15.41 10.58
N ARG A 39 1.84 -14.96 9.64
CA ARG A 39 2.32 -14.27 8.44
C ARG A 39 3.03 -12.97 8.78
N ASP A 40 2.40 -12.15 9.62
CA ASP A 40 2.89 -10.79 9.87
C ASP A 40 3.98 -10.75 10.94
N PHE A 41 4.13 -11.77 11.79
CA PHE A 41 5.06 -11.72 12.92
C PHE A 41 5.99 -12.95 12.99
N GLU A 42 5.58 -14.15 12.56
CA GLU A 42 6.31 -15.41 12.86
C GLU A 42 7.30 -15.83 11.78
N THR A 43 6.96 -15.68 10.49
CA THR A 43 7.77 -16.26 9.39
C THR A 43 9.21 -15.73 9.35
N LYS A 44 9.53 -14.69 10.13
CA LYS A 44 10.79 -13.96 10.06
C LYS A 44 11.43 -13.62 11.42
N ALA A 45 10.80 -13.91 12.55
CA ALA A 45 11.34 -13.54 13.85
C ALA A 45 12.14 -14.70 14.46
N PRO A 46 13.45 -14.54 14.72
CA PRO A 46 14.22 -15.59 15.37
C PRO A 46 13.80 -15.72 16.84
N THR A 47 13.81 -16.94 17.38
CA THR A 47 13.68 -17.17 18.81
C THR A 47 14.96 -16.74 19.54
N GLY A 48 14.91 -16.62 20.88
CA GLY A 48 16.13 -16.35 21.66
C GLY A 48 17.19 -17.45 21.53
N THR A 49 16.75 -18.69 21.26
CA THR A 49 17.64 -19.82 20.99
C THR A 49 18.26 -19.72 19.58
N ASP A 50 17.49 -19.31 18.58
CA ASP A 50 18.02 -19.08 17.23
C ASP A 50 19.06 -17.95 17.22
N ILE A 51 18.80 -16.87 17.96
CA ILE A 51 19.77 -15.77 18.12
C ILE A 51 21.06 -16.29 18.76
N LEU A 52 20.96 -17.07 19.84
CA LEU A 52 22.14 -17.67 20.50
C LEU A 52 22.93 -18.55 19.54
N HIS A 53 22.25 -19.42 18.78
CA HIS A 53 22.89 -20.30 17.80
C HIS A 53 23.64 -19.49 16.74
N ARG A 54 23.00 -18.47 16.15
CA ARG A 54 23.63 -17.56 15.16
C ARG A 54 24.82 -16.81 15.74
N VAL A 55 24.77 -16.43 17.02
CA VAL A 55 25.91 -15.83 17.74
C VAL A 55 27.05 -16.84 17.87
N GLU A 56 26.77 -18.06 18.33
CA GLU A 56 27.79 -19.10 18.54
C GLU A 56 28.43 -19.59 17.24
N GLU A 57 27.68 -19.56 16.14
CA GLU A 57 28.16 -19.86 14.79
C GLU A 57 28.88 -18.69 14.10
N GLY A 58 28.84 -17.48 14.69
CA GLY A 58 29.39 -16.27 14.09
C GLY A 58 28.66 -15.84 12.81
N SER A 59 27.35 -16.09 12.72
CA SER A 59 26.54 -15.83 11.52
C SER A 59 26.19 -14.35 11.30
N TYR A 60 26.38 -13.49 12.30
CA TYR A 60 26.14 -12.05 12.15
C TYR A 60 27.38 -11.36 11.58
N GLU A 61 27.19 -10.61 10.49
CA GLU A 61 28.29 -9.88 9.84
C GLU A 61 28.56 -8.51 10.51
N ASN A 62 27.54 -7.90 11.12
CA ASN A 62 27.61 -6.57 11.69
C ASN A 62 26.57 -6.36 12.82
N ARG A 63 26.72 -5.25 13.56
CA ARG A 63 25.83 -4.88 14.67
C ARG A 63 24.37 -4.73 14.25
N TYR A 64 24.10 -4.14 13.08
CA TYR A 64 22.73 -3.94 12.60
C TYR A 64 21.97 -5.25 12.44
N ALA A 65 22.59 -6.28 11.86
CA ALA A 65 21.96 -7.59 11.66
C ALA A 65 21.52 -8.21 13.01
N LEU A 66 22.37 -8.13 14.03
CA LEU A 66 22.06 -8.60 15.38
C LEU A 66 20.92 -7.78 16.02
N MET A 67 21.01 -6.45 15.98
CA MET A 67 19.98 -5.58 16.57
C MET A 67 18.62 -5.75 15.91
N ARG A 68 18.59 -5.97 14.58
CA ARG A 68 17.35 -6.23 13.85
C ARG A 68 16.69 -7.54 14.32
N ASP A 69 17.46 -8.61 14.44
CA ASP A 69 16.97 -9.89 14.94
C ASP A 69 16.49 -9.78 16.40
N LEU A 70 17.19 -8.99 17.21
CA LEU A 70 16.80 -8.66 18.58
C LEU A 70 15.44 -7.94 18.63
N ALA A 71 15.25 -6.91 17.80
CA ALA A 71 14.00 -6.17 17.71
C ALA A 71 12.84 -7.06 17.21
N LEU A 72 13.06 -7.88 16.18
CA LEU A 72 12.07 -8.84 15.69
C LEU A 72 11.67 -9.85 16.78
N ASN A 73 12.63 -10.36 17.55
CA ASN A 73 12.35 -11.26 18.66
C ASN A 73 11.51 -10.60 19.77
N LEU A 74 11.85 -9.36 20.14
CA LEU A 74 11.11 -8.59 21.14
C LEU A 74 9.69 -8.28 20.66
N PHE A 75 9.53 -7.95 19.38
CA PHE A 75 8.25 -7.72 18.77
C PHE A 75 7.39 -9.00 18.73
N TRP A 76 7.98 -10.13 18.33
CA TRP A 76 7.36 -11.45 18.37
C TRP A 76 6.85 -11.81 19.77
N THR A 77 7.63 -11.52 20.81
CA THR A 77 7.25 -11.73 22.22
C THR A 77 6.00 -10.94 22.60
N ASN A 78 5.77 -9.78 21.96
CA ASN A 78 4.68 -8.87 22.25
C ASN A 78 3.52 -8.92 21.24
N ARG A 79 3.57 -9.79 20.22
CA ARG A 79 2.62 -9.84 19.08
C ARG A 79 1.13 -9.78 19.46
N PHE A 80 0.71 -10.56 20.45
CA PHE A 80 -0.68 -10.57 20.94
C PHE A 80 -0.94 -9.43 21.92
N ALA A 81 0.06 -9.09 22.74
CA ALA A 81 -0.06 -8.02 23.72
C ALA A 81 -0.29 -6.68 23.01
N MET A 82 0.56 -6.31 22.07
CA MET A 82 0.50 -5.05 21.33
C MET A 82 -0.77 -4.88 20.51
N THR A 83 -1.30 -5.97 19.97
CA THR A 83 -2.50 -5.94 19.11
C THR A 83 -3.80 -5.98 19.89
N MET A 84 -3.86 -6.73 21.00
CA MET A 84 -5.12 -6.99 21.71
C MET A 84 -5.25 -6.26 23.04
N TYR A 85 -4.15 -5.93 23.71
CA TYR A 85 -4.20 -5.53 25.12
C TYR A 85 -3.44 -4.24 25.40
N GLU A 86 -3.95 -3.50 26.36
CA GLU A 86 -3.23 -2.47 27.09
C GLU A 86 -2.70 -3.10 28.40
N LYS A 87 -1.40 -2.96 28.64
CA LYS A 87 -0.74 -3.44 29.87
C LYS A 87 -0.80 -2.35 30.93
N ARG A 88 -1.28 -2.68 32.13
CA ARG A 88 -1.41 -1.75 33.25
C ARG A 88 -0.81 -2.34 34.52
N PRO A 89 0.36 -1.85 34.97
CA PRO A 89 0.82 -2.08 36.32
C PRO A 89 -0.26 -1.68 37.32
N THR A 90 -0.74 -2.65 38.10
CA THR A 90 -1.87 -2.49 39.03
C THR A 90 -1.50 -3.15 40.33
N ARG A 91 -1.71 -2.45 41.44
CA ARG A 91 -1.54 -3.03 42.78
C ARG A 91 -2.46 -4.24 42.93
N TRP A 92 -1.94 -5.35 43.42
CA TRP A 92 -2.63 -6.63 43.45
C TRP A 92 -3.96 -6.57 44.21
N GLY A 93 -4.00 -5.83 45.32
CA GLY A 93 -5.23 -5.61 46.10
C GLY A 93 -6.34 -4.90 45.32
N ASP A 94 -5.99 -4.13 44.28
CA ASP A 94 -6.93 -3.35 43.45
C ASP A 94 -7.36 -4.11 42.18
N VAL A 95 -6.77 -5.26 41.88
CA VAL A 95 -7.10 -6.06 40.69
C VAL A 95 -8.47 -6.73 40.83
N PRO A 96 -9.45 -6.47 39.95
CA PRO A 96 -10.76 -7.10 40.03
C PRO A 96 -10.69 -8.63 39.84
N ARG A 97 -11.20 -9.39 40.82
CA ARG A 97 -11.10 -10.87 40.82
C ARG A 97 -12.10 -11.57 39.91
N ALA A 98 -13.27 -10.96 39.69
CA ALA A 98 -14.41 -11.60 39.00
C ALA A 98 -14.71 -11.03 37.60
N ARG A 99 -13.95 -10.02 37.14
CA ARG A 99 -14.19 -9.42 35.83
C ARG A 99 -13.71 -10.34 34.71
N ALA A 100 -14.56 -10.55 33.71
CA ALA A 100 -14.26 -11.40 32.55
C ALA A 100 -13.39 -10.71 31.47
N ASP A 101 -13.04 -9.44 31.67
CA ASP A 101 -12.29 -8.57 30.76
C ASP A 101 -11.04 -7.96 31.40
N VAL A 102 -10.58 -8.54 32.51
CA VAL A 102 -9.26 -8.26 33.11
C VAL A 102 -8.47 -9.56 33.10
N PHE A 103 -7.28 -9.51 32.54
CA PHE A 103 -6.47 -10.70 32.26
C PHE A 103 -5.10 -10.59 32.91
N LEU A 104 -4.48 -11.74 33.19
CA LEU A 104 -3.11 -11.84 33.66
C LEU A 104 -2.34 -12.81 32.75
N PRO A 105 -1.08 -12.52 32.40
CA PRO A 105 -0.30 -13.46 31.63
C PRO A 105 0.14 -14.63 32.52
N ILE A 106 0.01 -15.85 31.99
CA ILE A 106 0.76 -17.01 32.48
C ILE A 106 2.13 -16.98 31.80
N LEU A 107 3.18 -17.08 32.59
CA LEU A 107 4.56 -16.93 32.14
C LEU A 107 5.37 -18.18 32.45
N THR A 108 6.13 -18.67 31.47
CA THR A 108 7.11 -19.75 31.67
C THR A 108 8.47 -19.12 31.89
N PRO A 109 9.28 -19.54 32.90
CA PRO A 109 10.62 -19.02 33.10
C PRO A 109 11.50 -19.14 31.84
N TRP A 110 12.36 -18.15 31.61
CA TRP A 110 13.27 -18.17 30.46
C TRP A 110 14.52 -19.00 30.76
N GLU A 111 14.48 -20.29 30.42
CA GLU A 111 15.62 -21.20 30.58
C GLU A 111 16.87 -20.65 29.87
N ASP A 112 18.04 -20.77 30.51
CA ASP A 112 19.33 -20.27 30.04
C ASP A 112 19.34 -18.77 29.66
N GLY A 113 18.44 -17.96 30.23
CA GLY A 113 18.33 -16.53 29.95
C GLY A 113 19.67 -15.80 30.12
N ASP A 114 20.35 -15.99 31.24
CA ASP A 114 21.64 -15.34 31.52
C ASP A 114 22.71 -15.67 30.47
N ARG A 115 22.74 -16.91 29.98
CA ARG A 115 23.66 -17.33 28.90
C ARG A 115 23.33 -16.61 27.60
N LYS A 116 22.04 -16.53 27.24
CA LYS A 116 21.57 -15.85 26.01
C LYS A 116 21.90 -14.36 26.06
N VAL A 117 21.61 -13.70 27.19
CA VAL A 117 21.91 -12.28 27.42
C VAL A 117 23.41 -12.02 27.31
N ALA A 118 24.23 -12.81 28.00
CA ALA A 118 25.69 -12.64 27.97
C ALA A 118 26.29 -12.93 26.59
N ALA A 119 25.71 -13.86 25.81
CA ALA A 119 26.14 -14.15 24.45
C ALA A 119 25.83 -12.97 23.50
N VAL A 120 24.62 -12.41 23.55
CA VAL A 120 24.23 -11.26 22.73
C VAL A 120 25.10 -10.04 23.04
N GLN A 121 25.35 -9.74 24.32
CA GLN A 121 26.21 -8.63 24.72
C GLN A 121 27.63 -8.76 24.14
N ARG A 122 28.27 -9.92 24.35
CA ARG A 122 29.62 -10.17 23.82
C ARG A 122 29.68 -10.13 22.30
N ALA A 123 28.65 -10.66 21.63
CA ALA A 123 28.56 -10.62 20.18
C ALA A 123 28.52 -9.17 19.69
N TYR A 124 27.64 -8.35 20.24
CA TYR A 124 27.51 -6.93 19.88
C TYR A 124 28.84 -6.17 20.04
N GLU A 125 29.51 -6.35 21.18
CA GLU A 125 30.81 -5.71 21.47
C GLU A 125 31.91 -6.11 20.46
N SER A 126 31.83 -7.31 19.90
CA SER A 126 32.80 -7.83 18.92
C SER A 126 32.47 -7.48 17.46
N LEU A 127 31.22 -7.16 17.16
CA LEU A 127 30.76 -6.90 15.79
C LEU A 127 31.11 -5.47 15.35
N PRO A 128 31.52 -5.27 14.08
CA PRO A 128 31.75 -3.94 13.55
C PRO A 128 30.42 -3.18 13.43
N ALA A 129 30.47 -1.87 13.67
CA ALA A 129 29.38 -0.97 13.32
C ALA A 129 29.20 -0.93 11.81
N THR A 130 27.94 -0.87 11.36
CA THR A 130 27.61 -0.84 9.94
C THR A 130 27.67 0.59 9.40
N TRP A 131 27.13 1.54 10.16
CA TRP A 131 27.08 2.95 9.78
C TRP A 131 27.59 3.85 10.93
N ASP A 132 26.68 4.33 11.77
CA ASP A 132 26.99 5.24 12.88
C ASP A 132 27.02 4.47 14.21
N ALA A 133 28.22 4.30 14.77
CA ALA A 133 28.43 3.53 15.99
C ALA A 133 27.69 4.11 17.20
N ASP A 134 27.58 5.44 17.32
CA ASP A 134 26.93 6.09 18.46
C ASP A 134 25.40 5.91 18.38
N VAL A 135 24.83 5.99 17.18
CA VAL A 135 23.41 5.69 16.94
C VAL A 135 23.12 4.22 17.22
N GLU A 136 23.97 3.32 16.70
CA GLU A 136 23.83 1.89 16.92
C GLU A 136 23.93 1.52 18.40
N ASP A 137 24.86 2.13 19.16
CA ASP A 137 25.02 1.88 20.60
C ASP A 137 23.77 2.33 21.38
N ARG A 138 23.15 3.47 21.00
CA ARG A 138 21.90 3.94 21.62
C ARG A 138 20.74 2.99 21.34
N ILE A 139 20.56 2.57 20.09
CA ILE A 139 19.50 1.65 19.68
C ILE A 139 19.68 0.30 20.39
N PHE A 140 20.91 -0.22 20.41
CA PHE A 140 21.23 -1.45 21.12
C PHE A 140 20.94 -1.32 22.61
N GLY A 141 21.31 -0.22 23.26
CA GLY A 141 21.02 0.02 24.66
C GLY A 141 19.52 -0.11 24.99
N LEU A 142 18.64 0.48 24.16
CA LEU A 142 17.18 0.36 24.33
C LEU A 142 16.68 -1.07 24.13
N LEU A 143 17.12 -1.75 23.07
CA LEU A 143 16.69 -3.12 22.79
C LEU A 143 17.22 -4.11 23.82
N PHE A 144 18.49 -3.96 24.18
CA PHE A 144 19.20 -4.83 25.12
C PHE A 144 18.69 -4.65 26.54
N ASP A 145 18.28 -3.44 26.95
CA ASP A 145 17.65 -3.27 28.25
C ASP A 145 16.34 -4.09 28.38
N VAL A 146 15.51 -4.13 27.33
CA VAL A 146 14.30 -4.96 27.32
C VAL A 146 14.65 -6.45 27.24
N PHE A 147 15.59 -6.84 26.38
CA PHE A 147 15.97 -8.24 26.20
C PHE A 147 16.71 -8.82 27.41
N GLY A 148 17.66 -8.06 27.96
CA GLY A 148 18.53 -8.41 29.07
C GLY A 148 17.77 -8.66 30.37
N HIS A 149 16.67 -7.94 30.58
CA HIS A 149 15.82 -8.10 31.76
C HIS A 149 14.63 -9.06 31.55
N ARG A 150 14.54 -9.73 30.39
CA ARG A 150 13.48 -10.71 30.14
C ARG A 150 13.55 -11.87 31.15
N LYS A 151 12.41 -12.19 31.77
CA LYS A 151 12.30 -13.30 32.72
C LYS A 151 11.54 -14.52 32.18
N HIS A 152 10.85 -14.39 31.06
CA HIS A 152 9.91 -15.41 30.56
C HIS A 152 10.15 -15.80 29.10
N HIS A 153 9.73 -17.01 28.75
CA HIS A 153 9.79 -17.57 27.40
C HIS A 153 8.75 -16.93 26.46
N ALA A 154 9.12 -16.68 25.20
CA ALA A 154 8.30 -15.94 24.23
C ALA A 154 7.32 -16.82 23.42
N THR A 155 7.59 -18.12 23.35
CA THR A 155 6.94 -19.04 22.39
C THR A 155 5.68 -19.68 22.96
N ASP A 156 5.57 -19.82 24.28
CA ASP A 156 4.44 -20.49 24.96
C ASP A 156 3.29 -19.54 25.33
N LEU A 157 3.30 -18.32 24.78
CA LEU A 157 2.29 -17.31 25.11
C LEU A 157 0.95 -17.68 24.46
N PRO A 158 -0.09 -18.04 25.24
CA PRO A 158 -1.39 -18.34 24.66
C PRO A 158 -1.97 -17.09 23.99
N THR A 159 -2.65 -17.26 22.86
CA THR A 159 -3.25 -16.16 22.10
C THR A 159 -4.18 -15.32 22.97
N ILE A 160 -5.00 -15.98 23.78
CA ILE A 160 -5.85 -15.35 24.80
C ILE A 160 -5.20 -15.55 26.17
N LYS A 161 -5.09 -14.48 26.95
CA LYS A 161 -4.61 -14.56 28.33
C LYS A 161 -5.75 -15.03 29.23
N PRO A 162 -5.50 -15.80 30.31
CA PRO A 162 -6.55 -16.13 31.27
C PRO A 162 -7.03 -14.88 32.00
N THR A 163 -8.31 -14.89 32.36
CA THR A 163 -8.88 -13.92 33.30
C THR A 163 -8.25 -14.07 34.68
N VAL A 164 -8.39 -13.06 35.53
CA VAL A 164 -7.90 -13.14 36.92
C VAL A 164 -8.49 -14.35 37.66
N ALA A 165 -9.77 -14.68 37.42
CA ALA A 165 -10.42 -15.83 38.02
C ALA A 165 -9.83 -17.17 37.55
N GLU A 166 -9.57 -17.31 36.24
CA GLU A 166 -8.92 -18.50 35.66
C GLU A 166 -7.47 -18.63 36.15
N MET A 167 -6.75 -17.52 36.27
CA MET A 167 -5.40 -17.48 36.82
C MET A 167 -5.34 -17.99 38.26
N LEU A 168 -6.30 -17.58 39.10
CA LEU A 168 -6.40 -17.97 40.51
C LEU A 168 -6.87 -19.41 40.73
N ALA A 169 -7.42 -20.07 39.70
CA ALA A 169 -7.84 -21.46 39.80
C ALA A 169 -6.66 -22.41 40.04
N ASP A 170 -5.46 -22.03 39.60
CA ASP A 170 -4.20 -22.68 39.94
C ASP A 170 -3.22 -21.66 40.54
N PRO A 171 -3.07 -21.64 41.88
CA PRO A 171 -2.17 -20.72 42.58
C PRO A 171 -0.69 -20.83 42.20
N SER A 172 -0.28 -21.93 41.54
CA SER A 172 1.10 -22.14 41.08
C SER A 172 1.41 -21.44 39.75
N ASN A 173 0.40 -20.90 39.06
CA ASN A 173 0.62 -20.13 37.84
C ASN A 173 1.54 -18.94 38.09
N LEU A 174 2.57 -18.78 37.26
CA LEU A 174 3.53 -17.68 37.38
C LEU A 174 3.07 -16.44 36.61
N THR A 175 3.27 -15.27 37.22
CA THR A 175 3.05 -13.95 36.59
C THR A 175 4.10 -12.93 37.02
N PHE A 176 4.02 -11.72 36.48
CA PHE A 176 4.90 -10.62 36.88
C PHE A 176 4.56 -10.13 38.28
N ARG A 177 5.59 -10.03 39.14
CA ARG A 177 5.58 -9.17 40.32
C ARG A 177 6.55 -8.02 40.11
N LEU A 178 6.06 -6.82 40.34
CA LEU A 178 6.85 -5.61 40.46
C LEU A 178 6.82 -5.21 41.95
N PRO A 179 7.97 -5.20 42.65
CA PRO A 179 8.03 -4.79 44.06
C PRO A 179 7.60 -3.34 44.29
N SER A 180 7.82 -2.50 43.28
CA SER A 180 7.41 -1.10 43.24
C SER A 180 6.95 -0.73 41.83
N TYR A 181 6.20 0.36 41.69
CA TYR A 181 5.82 0.91 40.39
C TYR A 181 5.86 2.43 40.45
N ASP A 182 6.71 3.02 39.60
CA ASP A 182 6.74 4.44 39.35
C ASP A 182 5.79 4.77 38.18
N PRO A 183 4.66 5.45 38.41
CA PRO A 183 3.76 5.87 37.34
C PRO A 183 4.41 6.89 36.38
N ASP A 184 5.50 7.55 36.79
CA ASP A 184 6.26 8.50 35.99
C ASP A 184 7.49 7.85 35.33
N TYR A 185 7.56 6.51 35.28
CA TYR A 185 8.65 5.80 34.62
C TYR A 185 8.84 6.29 33.17
N PRO A 186 10.07 6.62 32.73
CA PRO A 186 10.29 7.21 31.42
C PRO A 186 9.78 6.35 30.26
N VAL A 187 8.94 6.95 29.42
CA VAL A 187 8.43 6.38 28.16
C VAL A 187 8.60 7.37 27.03
N TYR A 188 8.65 6.87 25.80
CA TYR A 188 8.66 7.70 24.60
C TYR A 188 7.22 8.08 24.23
N GLY A 189 6.95 9.38 24.07
CA GLY A 189 5.67 9.87 23.58
C GLY A 189 5.45 9.54 22.11
N PHE A 190 4.24 9.85 21.61
CA PHE A 190 3.92 9.70 20.20
C PHE A 190 4.86 10.55 19.32
N ASP A 191 5.06 11.81 19.70
CA ASP A 191 5.93 12.74 18.97
C ASP A 191 7.38 12.28 18.98
N ASP A 192 7.89 11.72 20.08
CA ASP A 192 9.26 11.16 20.13
C ASP A 192 9.47 10.06 19.08
N ILE A 193 8.46 9.21 18.86
CA ILE A 193 8.53 8.09 17.92
C ILE A 193 8.34 8.56 16.47
N VAL A 194 7.37 9.44 16.22
CA VAL A 194 7.07 9.95 14.88
C VAL A 194 8.20 10.87 14.39
N ASP A 195 8.69 11.76 15.26
CA ASP A 195 9.76 12.70 14.95
C ASP A 195 11.16 12.10 15.07
N CYS A 196 11.27 10.78 15.30
CA CYS A 196 12.54 10.07 15.20
C CYS A 196 13.18 10.35 13.84
N ALA A 197 14.42 10.83 13.83
CA ALA A 197 15.17 11.12 12.63
C ALA A 197 16.58 10.56 12.75
N GLN A 198 17.02 9.82 11.74
CA GLN A 198 18.40 9.36 11.60
C GLN A 198 18.83 9.59 10.14
N ASP A 199 20.13 9.70 9.89
CA ASP A 199 20.61 9.86 8.52
C ASP A 199 20.43 8.56 7.72
N VAL A 200 20.61 7.41 8.37
CA VAL A 200 20.44 6.07 7.78
C VAL A 200 19.00 5.58 7.97
N ALA A 201 18.35 5.17 6.89
CA ALA A 201 16.94 4.76 6.88
C ALA A 201 16.67 3.56 7.79
N GLU A 202 17.55 2.56 7.73
CA GLU A 202 17.51 1.34 8.51
C GLU A 202 17.63 1.60 10.01
N LEU A 203 18.52 2.52 10.41
CA LEU A 203 18.69 2.91 11.80
C LEU A 203 17.50 3.73 12.30
N GLU A 204 16.92 4.60 11.45
CA GLU A 204 15.71 5.34 11.82
C GLU A 204 14.55 4.41 12.14
N ALA A 205 14.30 3.44 11.26
CA ALA A 205 13.26 2.43 11.47
C ALA A 205 13.50 1.62 12.75
N LEU A 206 14.74 1.14 12.95
CA LEU A 206 15.08 0.33 14.10
C LEU A 206 15.02 1.12 15.41
N HIS A 207 15.38 2.41 15.39
CA HIS A 207 15.27 3.29 16.54
C HIS A 207 13.80 3.53 16.93
N ARG A 208 12.91 3.77 15.96
CA ARG A 208 11.46 3.84 16.23
C ARG A 208 10.95 2.57 16.90
N TRP A 209 11.36 1.41 16.39
CA TRP A 209 10.96 0.14 17.00
C TRP A 209 11.52 -0.03 18.41
N ALA A 210 12.77 0.35 18.64
CA ALA A 210 13.38 0.27 19.95
C ALA A 210 12.58 1.09 20.99
N MET A 211 12.14 2.29 20.64
CA MET A 211 11.28 3.12 21.49
C MET A 211 9.90 2.48 21.74
N VAL A 212 9.26 1.95 20.69
CA VAL A 212 7.97 1.24 20.83
C VAL A 212 8.09 0.01 21.73
N LEU A 213 9.16 -0.76 21.57
CA LEU A 213 9.44 -1.97 22.34
C LEU A 213 9.80 -1.65 23.80
N HIS A 214 10.54 -0.56 24.05
CA HIS A 214 10.76 -0.02 25.40
C HIS A 214 9.42 0.27 26.08
N ASN A 215 8.52 0.97 25.40
CA ASN A 215 7.20 1.32 25.93
C ASN A 215 6.29 0.10 26.21
N GLN A 216 6.64 -1.12 25.78
CA GLN A 216 5.91 -2.34 26.15
C GLN A 216 6.13 -2.76 27.61
N TYR A 217 7.07 -2.13 28.30
CA TYR A 217 7.46 -2.41 29.68
C TYR A 217 7.77 -1.09 30.41
N PRO A 218 6.77 -0.23 30.66
CA PRO A 218 6.96 1.08 31.29
C PRO A 218 7.17 0.97 32.80
N TRP A 219 8.20 0.25 33.23
CA TRP A 219 8.59 0.07 34.64
C TRP A 219 10.06 -0.36 34.71
N ASP A 220 10.66 -0.29 35.91
CA ASP A 220 12.02 -0.81 36.11
C ASP A 220 12.04 -2.33 35.93
N ARG A 221 12.66 -2.74 34.83
CA ARG A 221 12.69 -4.15 34.39
C ARG A 221 13.66 -4.98 35.22
N SER A 222 14.64 -4.34 35.87
CA SER A 222 15.64 -5.01 36.69
C SER A 222 15.04 -5.56 37.99
N GLU A 223 14.00 -4.89 38.51
CA GLU A 223 13.25 -5.32 39.70
C GLU A 223 12.12 -6.32 39.39
N ALA A 224 11.82 -6.56 38.12
CA ALA A 224 10.72 -7.43 37.73
C ALA A 224 11.02 -8.91 38.02
N GLU A 225 10.07 -9.58 38.66
CA GLU A 225 10.20 -10.98 39.08
C GLU A 225 9.06 -11.84 38.54
N LEU A 226 9.30 -13.16 38.46
CA LEU A 226 8.25 -14.15 38.27
C LEU A 226 7.90 -14.76 39.60
N VAL A 227 6.62 -14.75 39.95
CA VAL A 227 6.10 -15.35 41.19
C VAL A 227 4.83 -16.13 40.92
N GLU A 228 4.60 -17.14 41.75
CA GLU A 228 3.32 -17.84 41.82
C GLU A 228 2.22 -16.86 42.24
N VAL A 229 1.08 -16.87 41.56
CA VAL A 229 -0.04 -15.97 41.85
C VAL A 229 -0.55 -16.12 43.29
N GLY A 230 -0.41 -17.31 43.89
CA GLY A 230 -0.73 -17.57 45.30
C GLY A 230 0.20 -16.90 46.32
N GLN A 231 1.36 -16.41 45.90
CA GLN A 231 2.35 -15.75 46.75
C GLN A 231 2.28 -14.22 46.68
N LEU A 232 1.41 -13.67 45.83
CA LEU A 232 1.21 -12.23 45.69
C LEU A 232 0.58 -11.64 46.95
N ARG A 233 1.13 -10.50 47.38
CA ARG A 233 0.63 -9.68 48.48
C ARG A 233 -0.16 -8.51 47.93
N ASP A 234 -1.10 -7.98 48.71
CA ASP A 234 -1.97 -6.89 48.25
C ASP A 234 -1.19 -5.62 47.82
N ASP A 235 0.03 -5.43 48.33
CA ASP A 235 0.90 -4.30 48.00
C ASP A 235 1.80 -4.54 46.79
N ASP A 236 1.91 -5.79 46.32
CA ASP A 236 2.69 -6.11 45.12
C ASP A 236 1.99 -5.52 43.89
N TYR A 237 2.75 -5.09 42.89
CA TYR A 237 2.20 -4.70 41.59
C TYR A 237 2.27 -5.85 40.61
N VAL A 238 1.19 -6.05 39.84
CA VAL A 238 1.14 -7.01 38.74
C VAL A 238 0.86 -6.27 37.43
N VAL A 239 1.17 -6.89 36.30
CA VAL A 239 0.86 -6.33 34.98
C VAL A 239 -0.48 -6.88 34.50
N ALA A 240 -1.56 -6.13 34.74
CA ALA A 240 -2.90 -6.49 34.29
C ALA A 240 -3.09 -6.14 32.81
N PHE A 241 -3.73 -7.03 32.06
CA PHE A 241 -4.01 -6.86 30.63
C PHE A 241 -5.48 -6.51 30.45
N HIS A 242 -5.74 -5.40 29.77
CA HIS A 242 -7.09 -4.92 29.45
C HIS A 242 -7.27 -4.92 27.94
N PRO A 243 -8.43 -5.36 27.41
CA PRO A 243 -8.69 -5.25 25.97
C PRO A 243 -8.55 -3.80 25.51
N ARG A 244 -7.72 -3.60 24.48
CA ARG A 244 -7.31 -2.29 23.97
C ARG A 244 -8.50 -1.44 23.52
N ASP A 245 -9.50 -2.05 22.91
CA ASP A 245 -10.69 -1.38 22.41
C ASP A 245 -11.96 -2.26 22.45
N GLN A 246 -13.06 -1.72 21.91
CA GLN A 246 -14.35 -2.42 21.83
C GLN A 246 -14.35 -3.59 20.84
N GLN A 247 -13.55 -3.54 19.77
CA GLN A 247 -13.48 -4.60 18.77
C GLN A 247 -12.81 -5.84 19.37
N VAL A 248 -11.69 -5.67 20.09
CA VAL A 248 -11.05 -6.77 20.83
C VAL A 248 -11.99 -7.36 21.88
N ARG A 249 -12.70 -6.52 22.65
CA ARG A 249 -13.70 -7.01 23.63
C ARG A 249 -14.79 -7.85 22.97
N SER A 250 -15.26 -7.40 21.80
CA SER A 250 -16.29 -8.10 21.04
C SER A 250 -15.77 -9.44 20.51
N PHE A 251 -14.55 -9.45 19.96
CA PHE A 251 -13.87 -10.66 19.49
C PHE A 251 -13.69 -11.69 20.62
N LEU A 252 -13.14 -11.29 21.77
CA LEU A 252 -12.97 -12.17 22.93
C LEU A 252 -14.31 -12.73 23.43
N ARG A 253 -15.39 -11.93 23.40
CA ARG A 253 -16.73 -12.37 23.75
C ARG A 253 -17.28 -13.42 22.77
N ARG A 254 -17.13 -13.19 21.45
CA ARG A 254 -17.55 -14.15 20.41
C ARG A 254 -16.85 -15.50 20.58
N LEU A 255 -15.54 -15.47 20.81
CA LEU A 255 -14.75 -16.68 21.05
C LEU A 255 -15.23 -17.44 22.29
N LYS A 256 -15.52 -16.75 23.40
CA LYS A 256 -16.08 -17.38 24.61
C LYS A 256 -17.47 -17.98 24.38
N ALA A 257 -18.28 -17.38 23.49
CA ALA A 257 -19.61 -17.88 23.14
C ALA A 257 -19.58 -19.10 22.18
N GLY A 258 -18.44 -19.37 21.54
CA GLY A 258 -18.33 -20.39 20.49
C GLY A 258 -18.96 -19.98 19.15
N ASP A 259 -19.17 -18.68 18.94
CA ASP A 259 -19.76 -18.14 17.70
C ASP A 259 -18.68 -18.06 16.60
N GLU A 260 -18.43 -19.18 15.92
CA GLU A 260 -17.65 -19.18 14.67
C GLU A 260 -18.55 -18.84 13.48
N LEU A 261 -18.35 -17.66 12.90
CA LEU A 261 -18.94 -17.32 11.60
C LEU A 261 -18.28 -18.20 10.53
N ARG A 262 -19.02 -19.16 9.98
CA ARG A 262 -18.53 -19.94 8.83
C ARG A 262 -18.63 -19.09 7.56
N SER A 263 -17.50 -18.69 6.98
CA SER A 263 -17.49 -18.19 5.61
C SER A 263 -17.70 -19.39 4.67
N GLN A 264 -18.90 -19.54 4.09
CA GLN A 264 -19.11 -20.48 3.00
C GLN A 264 -18.80 -19.80 1.67
N GLY A 265 -17.57 -19.93 1.20
CA GLY A 265 -17.25 -19.66 -0.19
C GLY A 265 -17.81 -20.79 -1.07
N SER A 266 -18.58 -20.46 -2.10
CA SER A 266 -18.87 -21.44 -3.15
C SER A 266 -17.57 -21.73 -3.93
N PRO A 267 -17.28 -22.99 -4.29
CA PRO A 267 -16.12 -23.29 -5.10
C PRO A 267 -16.20 -22.53 -6.42
N ALA A 268 -15.08 -21.91 -6.82
CA ALA A 268 -15.00 -21.21 -8.09
C ALA A 268 -15.25 -22.21 -9.23
N LYS A 269 -16.08 -21.81 -10.21
CA LYS A 269 -16.24 -22.58 -11.44
C LYS A 269 -15.04 -22.33 -12.35
N GLU A 270 -14.65 -23.36 -13.09
CA GLU A 270 -13.65 -23.21 -14.14
C GLU A 270 -14.19 -22.27 -15.24
N GLU A 271 -13.31 -21.43 -15.77
CA GLU A 271 -13.66 -20.48 -16.82
C GLU A 271 -13.97 -21.20 -18.13
N VAL A 272 -14.90 -20.65 -18.91
CA VAL A 272 -15.21 -21.14 -20.26
C VAL A 272 -15.05 -19.98 -21.22
N PRO A 273 -14.18 -20.08 -22.24
CA PRO A 273 -14.05 -19.04 -23.25
C PRO A 273 -15.39 -18.73 -23.94
N PRO A 274 -15.65 -17.47 -24.33
CA PRO A 274 -16.88 -17.12 -25.03
C PRO A 274 -16.93 -17.83 -26.38
N VAL A 275 -18.09 -18.42 -26.70
CA VAL A 275 -18.32 -19.08 -28.00
C VAL A 275 -18.17 -18.10 -29.16
N ARG A 276 -18.55 -16.84 -28.94
CA ARG A 276 -18.42 -15.75 -29.91
C ARG A 276 -17.82 -14.53 -29.21
N PRO A 277 -16.49 -14.34 -29.26
CA PRO A 277 -15.85 -13.13 -28.75
C PRO A 277 -16.41 -11.89 -29.43
N TYR A 278 -16.57 -10.79 -28.69
CA TYR A 278 -16.92 -9.50 -29.27
C TYR A 278 -15.68 -8.88 -29.91
N PRO A 279 -15.76 -8.39 -31.17
CA PRO A 279 -14.66 -7.64 -31.76
C PRO A 279 -14.48 -6.30 -31.04
N ALA A 280 -13.29 -5.72 -31.18
CA ALA A 280 -13.04 -4.34 -30.76
C ALA A 280 -14.01 -3.38 -31.44
N VAL A 281 -14.43 -2.35 -30.71
CA VAL A 281 -15.32 -1.30 -31.22
C VAL A 281 -14.49 -0.33 -32.04
N ASN A 282 -14.69 -0.32 -33.35
CA ASN A 282 -14.24 0.78 -34.21
C ASN A 282 -15.21 1.94 -34.06
N VAL A 283 -14.78 3.01 -33.37
CA VAL A 283 -15.65 4.13 -33.00
C VAL A 283 -16.21 4.82 -34.23
N ARG A 284 -15.35 5.08 -35.22
CA ARG A 284 -15.71 5.77 -36.46
C ARG A 284 -16.86 5.09 -37.21
N SER A 285 -16.92 3.77 -37.19
CA SER A 285 -17.96 3.01 -37.90
C SER A 285 -19.17 2.64 -37.04
N HIS A 286 -19.02 2.55 -35.71
CA HIS A 286 -20.09 2.13 -34.82
C HIS A 286 -20.96 3.28 -34.32
N PHE A 287 -20.43 4.49 -34.26
CA PHE A 287 -21.09 5.63 -33.63
C PHE A 287 -21.32 6.77 -34.62
N SER A 288 -22.38 7.55 -34.40
CA SER A 288 -22.71 8.74 -35.20
C SER A 288 -22.10 10.00 -34.61
N VAL A 289 -22.06 10.10 -33.28
CA VAL A 289 -21.42 11.20 -32.56
C VAL A 289 -19.97 10.82 -32.31
N GLN A 290 -19.04 11.50 -32.96
CA GLN A 290 -17.61 11.18 -32.87
C GLN A 290 -17.01 11.84 -31.61
N PRO A 291 -16.35 11.08 -30.71
CA PRO A 291 -15.71 11.65 -29.53
C PRO A 291 -14.45 12.44 -29.89
N ARG A 292 -14.28 13.60 -29.26
CA ARG A 292 -13.08 14.45 -29.33
C ARG A 292 -12.53 14.68 -27.93
N ILE A 293 -11.22 14.58 -27.75
CA ILE A 293 -10.58 14.95 -26.48
C ILE A 293 -10.38 16.47 -26.51
N GLU A 294 -11.04 17.19 -25.58
CA GLU A 294 -10.92 18.65 -25.48
C GLU A 294 -9.87 19.05 -24.44
N ALA A 295 -9.70 18.26 -23.38
CA ALA A 295 -8.68 18.48 -22.38
C ALA A 295 -8.29 17.18 -21.65
N ILE A 296 -7.04 17.13 -21.21
CA ILE A 296 -6.51 16.19 -20.22
C ILE A 296 -5.77 17.03 -19.17
N ALA A 297 -6.24 17.01 -17.92
CA ALA A 297 -5.53 17.62 -16.79
C ALA A 297 -5.26 16.57 -15.72
N VAL A 298 -4.20 16.78 -14.93
CA VAL A 298 -3.77 15.82 -13.92
C VAL A 298 -3.42 16.49 -12.61
N VAL A 299 -3.51 15.73 -11.52
CA VAL A 299 -3.03 16.10 -10.19
C VAL A 299 -2.18 14.94 -9.69
N HIS A 300 -0.87 15.15 -9.60
CA HIS A 300 0.03 14.21 -8.93
C HIS A 300 -0.09 14.34 -7.40
N GLY A 301 0.27 13.28 -6.67
CA GLY A 301 0.48 13.43 -5.22
C GLY A 301 1.57 14.47 -4.92
N ASP A 302 1.37 15.25 -3.87
CA ASP A 302 2.21 16.38 -3.47
C ASP A 302 3.38 15.99 -2.54
N GLN A 303 3.40 14.75 -2.05
CA GLN A 303 4.44 14.22 -1.16
C GLN A 303 5.21 13.08 -1.84
N ALA A 304 6.54 13.21 -1.92
CA ALA A 304 7.39 12.14 -2.43
C ALA A 304 7.65 11.10 -1.33
N CYS A 305 7.44 9.82 -1.66
CA CYS A 305 7.82 8.67 -0.83
C CYS A 305 8.86 7.85 -1.59
N THR A 306 10.13 8.07 -1.28
CA THR A 306 11.26 7.34 -1.87
C THR A 306 11.33 5.89 -1.38
N ASN A 307 12.14 5.07 -2.03
CA ASN A 307 12.44 3.73 -1.50
C ASN A 307 13.09 3.78 -0.11
N ASP A 308 13.89 4.81 0.20
CA ASP A 308 14.44 5.03 1.53
C ASP A 308 13.36 5.39 2.55
N ASP A 309 12.35 6.17 2.17
CA ASP A 309 11.21 6.48 3.04
C ASP A 309 10.39 5.22 3.37
N LEU A 310 10.28 4.28 2.42
CA LEU A 310 9.68 2.97 2.70
C LEU A 310 10.48 2.21 3.77
N ILE A 311 11.83 2.25 3.70
CA ILE A 311 12.74 1.64 4.67
C ILE A 311 12.62 2.32 6.03
N ARG A 312 12.65 3.67 6.10
CA ARG A 312 12.45 4.45 7.33
C ARG A 312 11.16 4.11 8.05
N ASN A 313 10.13 3.84 7.25
CA ASN A 313 8.81 3.48 7.74
C ASN A 313 8.61 1.99 7.93
N ALA A 314 9.66 1.18 7.91
CA ALA A 314 9.54 -0.26 7.94
C ALA A 314 8.52 -0.78 8.97
N ALA A 315 7.56 -1.56 8.48
CA ALA A 315 6.65 -2.28 9.36
C ALA A 315 7.38 -3.39 10.09
N TYR A 316 6.93 -3.71 11.30
CA TYR A 316 7.49 -4.76 12.17
C TYR A 316 7.73 -6.13 11.51
N ASN A 317 7.09 -6.40 10.37
CA ASN A 317 7.23 -7.60 9.56
C ASN A 317 8.28 -7.47 8.43
N TRP A 318 9.19 -6.51 8.59
CA TRP A 318 9.98 -5.91 7.51
C TRP A 318 10.66 -6.91 6.57
N SER A 319 10.74 -6.51 5.31
CA SER A 319 11.50 -7.16 4.26
C SER A 319 12.94 -6.65 4.30
N PRO A 320 13.99 -7.49 4.27
CA PRO A 320 15.38 -7.03 4.19
C PRO A 320 15.75 -6.27 2.90
N MET A 321 14.77 -5.84 2.10
CA MET A 321 15.05 -5.28 0.77
C MET A 321 15.65 -3.88 0.89
N SER A 322 16.73 -3.65 0.16
CA SER A 322 17.30 -2.31 -0.01
C SER A 322 16.48 -1.46 -0.98
N ALA A 323 16.79 -0.17 -1.05
CA ALA A 323 16.17 0.74 -2.00
C ALA A 323 16.46 0.32 -3.46
N ASP A 324 17.67 -0.16 -3.72
CA ASP A 324 18.10 -0.67 -5.02
C ASP A 324 17.34 -1.94 -5.40
N GLU A 325 17.14 -2.88 -4.47
CA GLU A 325 16.38 -4.10 -4.75
C GLU A 325 14.90 -3.81 -5.04
N ILE A 326 14.33 -2.78 -4.42
CA ILE A 326 12.98 -2.31 -4.74
C ILE A 326 12.96 -1.73 -6.16
N TYR A 327 13.92 -0.88 -6.50
CA TYR A 327 14.06 -0.30 -7.83
C TYR A 327 14.24 -1.39 -8.89
N ASP A 328 15.20 -2.30 -8.76
CA ASP A 328 15.47 -3.37 -9.73
C ASP A 328 14.23 -4.25 -9.99
N LYS A 329 13.48 -4.53 -8.92
CA LYS A 329 12.30 -5.38 -8.98
C LYS A 329 11.07 -4.71 -9.59
N THR A 330 10.95 -3.40 -9.50
CA THR A 330 9.70 -2.67 -9.82
C THR A 330 9.85 -1.59 -10.87
N GLY A 331 11.05 -1.06 -11.04
CA GLY A 331 11.38 0.18 -11.74
C GLY A 331 10.83 1.43 -11.06
N ILE A 332 10.52 1.36 -9.76
CA ILE A 332 9.99 2.50 -8.98
C ILE A 332 11.08 3.06 -8.07
N GLU A 333 11.39 4.33 -8.22
CA GLU A 333 12.33 5.09 -7.38
C GLU A 333 11.57 5.76 -6.23
N GLN A 334 10.42 6.35 -6.54
CA GLN A 334 9.54 7.01 -5.59
C GLN A 334 8.07 6.86 -5.98
N ARG A 335 7.19 7.01 -5.00
CA ARG A 335 5.74 7.18 -5.19
C ARG A 335 5.36 8.60 -4.82
N ARG A 336 4.24 9.07 -5.38
CA ARG A 336 3.62 10.34 -4.96
C ARG A 336 2.42 10.02 -4.09
N TYR A 337 2.36 10.60 -2.90
CA TYR A 337 1.23 10.51 -1.98
C TYR A 337 0.63 11.88 -1.76
N THR A 338 -0.61 11.92 -1.26
CA THR A 338 -1.22 13.18 -0.89
C THR A 338 -1.94 13.16 0.45
N SER A 339 -1.79 14.26 1.18
CA SER A 339 -2.56 14.51 2.40
C SER A 339 -3.99 14.97 2.10
N LYS A 340 -4.27 15.39 0.86
CA LYS A 340 -5.62 15.73 0.39
C LYS A 340 -6.50 14.47 0.35
N THR A 341 -7.81 14.68 0.37
CA THR A 341 -8.79 13.62 0.19
C THR A 341 -8.87 13.17 -1.27
N LEU A 342 -9.38 11.95 -1.51
CA LEU A 342 -9.61 11.42 -2.86
C LEU A 342 -10.50 12.38 -3.67
N GLU A 343 -11.54 12.89 -3.02
CA GLU A 343 -12.51 13.81 -3.60
C GLU A 343 -11.88 15.16 -3.99
N GLU A 344 -10.98 15.70 -3.16
CA GLU A 344 -10.28 16.97 -3.46
C GLU A 344 -9.36 16.87 -4.69
N ILE A 345 -8.55 15.82 -4.79
CA ILE A 345 -7.66 15.66 -5.96
C ILE A 345 -8.46 15.35 -7.24
N ALA A 346 -9.59 14.65 -7.12
CA ALA A 346 -10.50 14.39 -8.23
C ALA A 346 -11.14 15.69 -8.74
N LEU A 347 -11.59 16.55 -7.82
CA LEU A 347 -12.17 17.85 -8.13
C LEU A 347 -11.14 18.78 -8.78
N GLN A 348 -9.93 18.86 -8.23
CA GLN A 348 -8.85 19.69 -8.79
C GLN A 348 -8.51 19.29 -10.24
N ALA A 349 -8.40 17.98 -10.52
CA ALA A 349 -8.19 17.51 -11.88
C ALA A 349 -9.36 17.89 -12.80
N ALA A 350 -10.61 17.72 -12.33
CA ALA A 350 -11.80 18.09 -13.09
C ALA A 350 -11.87 19.59 -13.39
N GLU A 351 -11.62 20.45 -12.41
CA GLU A 351 -11.60 21.91 -12.56
C GLU A 351 -10.54 22.34 -13.58
N ALA A 352 -9.32 21.82 -13.46
CA ALA A 352 -8.23 22.11 -14.39
C ALA A 352 -8.54 21.64 -15.83
N ALA A 353 -9.18 20.48 -16.00
CA ALA A 353 -9.56 19.99 -17.32
C ALA A 353 -10.68 20.84 -17.94
N LEU A 354 -11.67 21.28 -17.15
CA LEU A 354 -12.73 22.17 -17.62
C LEU A 354 -12.20 23.56 -17.99
N GLU A 355 -11.28 24.09 -17.17
CA GLU A 355 -10.61 25.37 -17.44
C GLU A 355 -9.82 25.30 -18.75
N HIS A 356 -8.99 24.27 -18.94
CA HIS A 356 -8.22 24.07 -20.18
C HIS A 356 -9.10 23.89 -21.42
N ALA A 357 -10.22 23.15 -21.28
CA ALA A 357 -11.19 22.99 -22.36
C ALA A 357 -12.01 24.27 -22.63
N GLY A 358 -11.97 25.27 -21.73
CA GLY A 358 -12.82 26.46 -21.79
C GLY A 358 -14.31 26.15 -21.64
N ARG A 359 -14.66 25.16 -20.81
CA ARG A 359 -16.04 24.66 -20.63
C ARG A 359 -16.64 25.06 -19.29
N GLY A 360 -17.90 25.49 -19.32
CA GLY A 360 -18.72 25.71 -18.14
C GLY A 360 -19.37 24.42 -17.62
N PRO A 361 -19.68 24.32 -16.31
CA PRO A 361 -20.38 23.17 -15.74
C PRO A 361 -21.73 22.85 -16.40
N GLU A 362 -22.45 23.86 -16.87
CA GLU A 362 -23.75 23.72 -17.55
C GLU A 362 -23.67 23.03 -18.92
N GLU A 363 -22.47 22.95 -19.50
CA GLU A 363 -22.22 22.29 -20.77
C GLU A 363 -21.99 20.79 -20.60
N ILE A 364 -21.70 20.31 -19.39
CA ILE A 364 -21.33 18.92 -19.15
C ILE A 364 -22.57 18.02 -19.11
N GLY A 365 -22.63 17.05 -20.02
CA GLY A 365 -23.76 16.14 -20.18
C GLY A 365 -23.76 14.95 -19.21
N ALA A 366 -22.56 14.48 -18.83
CA ALA A 366 -22.35 13.39 -17.89
C ALA A 366 -20.97 13.48 -17.19
N LEU A 367 -20.85 12.85 -16.02
CA LEU A 367 -19.62 12.77 -15.23
C LEU A 367 -19.40 11.33 -14.76
N LEU A 368 -18.27 10.73 -15.14
CA LEU A 368 -17.87 9.38 -14.76
C LEU A 368 -16.61 9.44 -13.90
N VAL A 369 -16.60 8.76 -12.75
CA VAL A 369 -15.39 8.64 -11.92
C VAL A 369 -14.90 7.19 -11.91
N CYS A 370 -13.72 6.93 -12.45
CA CYS A 370 -13.05 5.65 -12.33
C CYS A 370 -12.18 5.64 -11.08
N THR A 371 -12.54 4.83 -10.09
CA THR A 371 -11.76 4.66 -8.86
C THR A 371 -12.04 3.31 -8.20
N CYS A 372 -11.02 2.71 -7.58
CA CYS A 372 -11.20 1.58 -6.69
C CYS A 372 -10.74 1.85 -5.26
N THR A 373 -10.52 3.12 -4.89
CA THR A 373 -10.00 3.52 -3.57
C THR A 373 -10.95 4.43 -2.78
N SER A 374 -12.17 4.65 -3.27
CA SER A 374 -13.22 5.36 -2.51
C SER A 374 -13.42 4.78 -1.12
N THR A 375 -13.61 5.66 -0.15
CA THR A 375 -13.85 5.30 1.26
C THR A 375 -15.33 5.13 1.58
N ARG A 376 -16.20 5.47 0.62
CA ARG A 376 -17.65 5.48 0.76
C ARG A 376 -18.28 4.73 -0.39
N MET A 377 -19.31 3.95 -0.09
CA MET A 377 -20.18 3.36 -1.11
C MET A 377 -21.31 4.34 -1.50
N ILE A 378 -21.76 5.16 -0.56
CA ILE A 378 -22.82 6.16 -0.75
C ILE A 378 -22.43 7.43 0.04
N PRO A 379 -22.44 8.63 -0.59
CA PRO A 379 -22.66 8.88 -2.01
C PRO A 379 -21.47 8.47 -2.89
N SER A 380 -21.66 8.45 -4.21
CA SER A 380 -20.56 8.28 -5.17
C SER A 380 -19.72 9.55 -5.28
N VAL A 381 -18.44 9.41 -5.63
CA VAL A 381 -17.53 10.54 -5.85
C VAL A 381 -18.04 11.41 -7.00
N ALA A 382 -18.54 10.79 -8.07
CA ALA A 382 -19.09 11.50 -9.22
C ALA A 382 -20.24 12.46 -8.87
N THR A 383 -21.17 12.03 -8.01
CA THR A 383 -22.30 12.87 -7.59
C THR A 383 -21.86 14.01 -6.68
N TRP A 384 -20.85 13.77 -5.84
CA TRP A 384 -20.24 14.80 -5.03
C TRP A 384 -19.56 15.87 -5.91
N ILE A 385 -18.73 15.46 -6.89
CA ILE A 385 -18.07 16.39 -7.83
C ILE A 385 -19.11 17.18 -8.64
N SER A 386 -20.17 16.52 -9.14
CA SER A 386 -21.25 17.20 -9.87
C SER A 386 -21.90 18.32 -9.07
N GLY A 387 -22.02 18.13 -7.74
CA GLY A 387 -22.49 19.16 -6.82
C GLY A 387 -21.47 20.29 -6.61
N GLN A 388 -20.19 19.96 -6.48
CA GLN A 388 -19.11 20.95 -6.30
C GLN A 388 -18.94 21.85 -7.54
N LEU A 389 -18.97 21.25 -8.73
CA LEU A 389 -18.86 21.98 -10.00
C LEU A 389 -20.14 22.76 -10.35
N GLY A 390 -21.28 22.45 -9.72
CA GLY A 390 -22.54 23.11 -10.03
C GLY A 390 -23.26 22.57 -11.27
N ILE A 391 -22.93 21.37 -11.75
CA ILE A 391 -23.58 20.73 -12.91
C ILE A 391 -25.09 20.59 -12.67
N GLN A 392 -25.50 20.04 -11.51
CA GLN A 392 -26.88 19.89 -10.99
C GLN A 392 -27.93 19.20 -11.89
N GLN A 393 -27.71 19.10 -13.19
CA GLN A 393 -28.52 18.40 -14.20
C GLN A 393 -27.59 17.64 -15.13
N THR A 394 -27.76 16.32 -15.18
CA THR A 394 -26.87 15.42 -15.92
C THR A 394 -27.65 14.19 -16.37
N HIS A 395 -27.22 13.57 -17.47
CA HIS A 395 -27.75 12.28 -17.92
C HIS A 395 -27.03 11.10 -17.25
N GLY A 396 -25.89 11.34 -16.59
CA GLY A 396 -25.14 10.32 -15.87
C GLY A 396 -24.15 10.93 -14.89
N SER A 397 -24.16 10.45 -13.64
CA SER A 397 -23.16 10.81 -12.63
C SER A 397 -22.93 9.63 -11.71
N TYR A 398 -21.91 8.81 -11.98
CA TYR A 398 -21.66 7.59 -11.24
C TYR A 398 -20.18 7.17 -11.25
N ASP A 399 -19.83 6.32 -10.29
CA ASP A 399 -18.48 5.76 -10.17
C ASP A 399 -18.40 4.41 -10.90
N ILE A 400 -17.24 4.15 -11.53
CA ILE A 400 -16.90 2.91 -12.22
C ILE A 400 -15.77 2.22 -11.47
N ILE A 401 -16.02 1.00 -11.01
CA ILE A 401 -15.02 0.15 -10.35
C ILE A 401 -14.53 -0.89 -11.36
N ALA A 402 -13.50 -0.50 -12.13
CA ALA A 402 -12.77 -1.40 -13.03
C ALA A 402 -11.26 -1.42 -12.71
N ALA A 403 -10.93 -1.18 -11.43
CA ALA A 403 -9.56 -1.16 -10.91
C ALA A 403 -8.60 -0.40 -11.85
N CYS A 404 -7.44 -1.00 -12.12
CA CYS A 404 -6.40 -0.42 -12.97
C CYS A 404 -6.77 -0.37 -14.47
N ALA A 405 -7.86 -1.02 -14.90
CA ALA A 405 -8.44 -0.85 -16.23
C ALA A 405 -9.52 0.25 -16.27
N GLY A 406 -9.56 1.13 -15.27
CA GLY A 406 -10.53 2.22 -15.16
C GLY A 406 -10.62 3.08 -16.42
N LEU A 407 -9.49 3.58 -16.96
CA LEU A 407 -9.49 4.44 -18.13
C LEU A 407 -10.22 3.83 -19.36
N PRO A 408 -9.86 2.64 -19.88
CA PRO A 408 -10.54 2.09 -21.06
C PRO A 408 -12.02 1.79 -20.81
N TYR A 409 -12.40 1.43 -19.59
CA TYR A 409 -13.82 1.29 -19.22
C TYR A 409 -14.53 2.65 -19.21
N GLY A 410 -13.95 3.67 -18.59
CA GLY A 410 -14.48 5.02 -18.51
C GLY A 410 -14.65 5.66 -19.89
N LEU A 411 -13.64 5.55 -20.76
CA LEU A 411 -13.72 6.05 -22.14
C LEU A 411 -14.74 5.28 -22.98
N SER A 412 -14.86 3.97 -22.78
CA SER A 412 -15.88 3.16 -23.45
C SER A 412 -17.29 3.58 -23.07
N ASP A 413 -17.56 3.81 -21.79
CA ASP A 413 -18.88 4.23 -21.32
C ASP A 413 -19.16 5.69 -21.67
N ALA A 414 -18.16 6.58 -21.59
CA ALA A 414 -18.29 7.96 -22.03
C ALA A 414 -18.61 8.07 -23.52
N THR A 415 -17.94 7.30 -24.38
CA THR A 415 -18.19 7.28 -25.83
C THR A 415 -19.61 6.82 -26.16
N ARG A 416 -20.15 5.85 -25.42
CA ARG A 416 -21.53 5.39 -25.55
C ARG A 416 -22.52 6.44 -25.06
N LEU A 417 -22.29 7.04 -23.89
CA LEU A 417 -23.13 8.11 -23.35
C LEU A 417 -23.17 9.33 -24.27
N LEU A 418 -22.05 9.67 -24.92
CA LEU A 418 -21.94 10.79 -25.85
C LEU A 418 -22.97 10.73 -26.97
N GLN A 419 -23.40 9.53 -27.38
CA GLN A 419 -24.45 9.34 -28.39
C GLN A 419 -25.83 9.83 -27.94
N GLU A 420 -26.10 9.82 -26.63
CA GLU A 420 -27.38 10.26 -26.07
C GLU A 420 -27.31 11.72 -25.60
N VAL A 421 -26.19 12.12 -25.00
CA VAL A 421 -26.07 13.46 -24.39
C VAL A 421 -25.71 14.55 -25.38
N GLU A 422 -24.99 14.22 -26.45
CA GLU A 422 -24.46 15.16 -27.46
C GLU A 422 -23.81 16.42 -26.83
N ARG A 423 -23.17 16.23 -25.68
CA ARG A 423 -22.51 17.23 -24.83
C ARG A 423 -21.27 16.63 -24.21
N PRO A 424 -20.25 17.44 -23.86
CA PRO A 424 -19.04 16.93 -23.24
C PRO A 424 -19.30 16.03 -22.03
N VAL A 425 -18.61 14.89 -21.98
CA VAL A 425 -18.62 13.96 -20.84
C VAL A 425 -17.30 14.12 -20.10
N LEU A 426 -17.37 14.38 -18.79
CA LEU A 426 -16.19 14.46 -17.93
C LEU A 426 -15.85 13.07 -17.39
N VAL A 427 -14.66 12.57 -17.69
CA VAL A 427 -14.14 11.30 -17.17
C VAL A 427 -12.99 11.57 -16.22
N VAL A 428 -13.16 11.25 -14.94
CA VAL A 428 -12.15 11.43 -13.90
C VAL A 428 -11.61 10.07 -13.49
N CYS A 429 -10.31 9.84 -13.61
CA CYS A 429 -9.62 8.68 -13.06
C CYS A 429 -8.87 9.12 -11.81
N VAL A 430 -9.12 8.50 -10.65
CA VAL A 430 -8.55 8.98 -9.39
C VAL A 430 -8.31 7.87 -8.38
N GLU A 431 -7.14 7.90 -7.74
CA GLU A 431 -6.77 6.92 -6.75
C GLU A 431 -5.98 7.52 -5.58
N LYS A 432 -6.28 7.03 -4.37
CA LYS A 432 -5.55 7.33 -3.14
C LYS A 432 -5.22 6.04 -2.41
N PHE A 433 -4.17 5.35 -2.86
CA PHE A 433 -3.73 4.09 -2.25
C PHE A 433 -2.96 4.28 -0.96
N SER A 434 -2.38 5.45 -0.70
CA SER A 434 -1.69 5.74 0.57
C SER A 434 -2.55 5.43 1.80
N ASP A 435 -3.88 5.53 1.71
CA ASP A 435 -4.82 5.16 2.79
C ASP A 435 -5.07 3.65 2.93
N LYS A 436 -4.70 2.85 1.91
CA LYS A 436 -5.03 1.42 1.74
C LYS A 436 -3.82 0.52 1.88
N ILE A 437 -2.63 1.10 1.70
CA ILE A 437 -1.36 0.42 1.91
C ILE A 437 -1.23 0.16 3.42
N GLY A 438 -1.06 -1.10 3.76
CA GLY A 438 -0.64 -1.49 5.11
C GLY A 438 0.68 -2.25 5.07
N ASN A 439 0.82 -3.21 5.97
CA ASN A 439 2.07 -3.93 6.19
C ASN A 439 2.34 -5.06 5.17
N VAL A 440 1.51 -5.18 4.13
CA VAL A 440 1.63 -6.26 3.14
C VAL A 440 2.81 -5.97 2.21
N ARG A 441 3.87 -6.77 2.36
CA ARG A 441 5.16 -6.60 1.65
C ARG A 441 5.02 -6.42 0.14
N THR A 442 4.20 -7.25 -0.51
CA THR A 442 4.12 -7.27 -1.98
C THR A 442 3.47 -6.03 -2.57
N SER A 443 2.56 -5.37 -1.84
CA SER A 443 1.80 -4.22 -2.32
C SER A 443 2.38 -2.88 -1.91
N ARG A 444 3.00 -2.82 -0.72
CA ARG A 444 3.47 -1.56 -0.11
C ARG A 444 4.47 -0.76 -0.96
N MET A 445 5.27 -1.44 -1.75
CA MET A 445 6.28 -0.82 -2.62
C MET A 445 5.73 -0.37 -3.98
N ILE A 446 4.45 -0.55 -4.28
CA ILE A 446 3.94 -0.41 -5.66
C ILE A 446 3.10 0.85 -5.83
N PHE A 447 2.15 1.08 -4.94
CA PHE A 447 1.07 2.04 -5.21
C PHE A 447 1.44 3.49 -4.88
N GLY A 448 0.87 4.41 -5.66
CA GLY A 448 0.91 5.86 -5.51
C GLY A 448 -0.50 6.47 -5.58
N ASP A 449 -0.58 7.77 -5.35
CA ASP A 449 -1.80 8.57 -5.41
C ASP A 449 -1.76 9.50 -6.62
N GLY A 450 -2.93 9.80 -7.18
CA GLY A 450 -3.05 10.77 -8.26
C GLY A 450 -4.43 10.78 -8.89
N ALA A 451 -4.71 11.85 -9.63
CA ALA A 451 -5.94 12.05 -10.38
C ALA A 451 -5.64 12.53 -11.79
N ALA A 452 -6.54 12.23 -12.72
CA ALA A 452 -6.58 12.79 -14.04
C ALA A 452 -8.03 12.99 -14.47
N ALA A 453 -8.32 14.05 -15.19
CA ALA A 453 -9.63 14.29 -15.77
C ALA A 453 -9.51 14.53 -17.28
N ILE A 454 -10.46 13.98 -18.02
CA ILE A 454 -10.55 14.08 -19.47
C ILE A 454 -11.91 14.67 -19.82
N VAL A 455 -11.92 15.75 -20.58
CA VAL A 455 -13.14 16.31 -21.17
C VAL A 455 -13.31 15.68 -22.56
N LEU A 456 -14.29 14.79 -22.69
CA LEU A 456 -14.61 14.11 -23.94
C LEU A 456 -15.80 14.83 -24.62
N GLY A 457 -15.48 15.72 -25.55
CA GLY A 457 -16.44 16.50 -26.33
C GLY A 457 -16.95 15.79 -27.58
N VAL A 458 -17.71 16.54 -28.37
CA VAL A 458 -18.27 16.10 -29.66
C VAL A 458 -17.41 16.69 -30.78
N ALA A 459 -16.85 15.84 -31.64
CA ALA A 459 -16.12 16.31 -32.81
C ALA A 459 -17.03 17.08 -33.77
N ALA A 460 -16.47 18.03 -34.53
CA ALA A 460 -17.25 18.75 -35.52
C ALA A 460 -17.76 17.80 -36.61
N HIS A 461 -18.84 18.17 -37.28
CA HIS A 461 -19.45 17.30 -38.29
C HIS A 461 -18.46 16.98 -39.43
N GLY A 462 -18.14 15.70 -39.56
CA GLY A 462 -17.21 15.19 -40.58
C GLY A 462 -15.77 15.00 -40.11
N ASP A 463 -15.42 15.49 -38.92
CA ASP A 463 -14.11 15.26 -38.32
C ASP A 463 -13.99 13.81 -37.82
N PRO A 464 -12.79 13.19 -37.89
CA PRO A 464 -12.55 11.88 -37.31
C PRO A 464 -12.62 11.95 -35.77
N PRO A 465 -12.91 10.82 -35.10
CA PRO A 465 -12.84 10.77 -33.64
C PRO A 465 -11.38 10.73 -33.17
N ASP A 466 -11.14 11.28 -31.97
CA ASP A 466 -9.86 11.10 -31.28
C ASP A 466 -9.78 9.72 -30.62
N ILE A 467 -10.90 9.15 -30.17
CA ILE A 467 -10.96 7.75 -29.72
C ILE A 467 -11.26 6.87 -30.93
N GLU A 468 -10.31 6.07 -31.39
CA GLU A 468 -10.44 5.30 -32.63
C GLU A 468 -10.93 3.87 -32.40
N TYR A 469 -10.33 3.18 -31.42
CA TYR A 469 -10.71 1.82 -31.04
C TYR A 469 -10.82 1.65 -29.53
N LEU A 470 -11.81 0.86 -29.11
CA LEU A 470 -12.06 0.52 -27.72
C LEU A 470 -12.33 -0.97 -27.57
N GLN A 471 -11.78 -1.58 -26.53
CA GLN A 471 -12.12 -2.94 -26.14
C GLN A 471 -11.97 -3.12 -24.63
N THR A 472 -12.90 -3.89 -24.05
CA THR A 472 -12.90 -4.20 -22.61
C THR A 472 -13.07 -5.70 -22.40
N TYR A 473 -12.39 -6.24 -21.39
CA TYR A 473 -12.40 -7.63 -21.00
C TYR A 473 -12.66 -7.74 -19.51
N ALA A 474 -13.42 -8.76 -19.13
CA ALA A 474 -13.69 -9.07 -17.74
C ALA A 474 -13.52 -10.56 -17.47
N SER A 475 -13.15 -10.85 -16.24
CA SER A 475 -12.94 -12.18 -15.68
C SER A 475 -11.83 -12.98 -16.37
N GLY A 476 -11.66 -14.22 -15.91
CA GLY A 476 -10.61 -15.12 -16.36
C GLY A 476 -10.44 -16.25 -15.35
N PRO A 477 -9.23 -16.86 -15.28
CA PRO A 477 -8.97 -17.88 -14.30
C PRO A 477 -9.25 -17.33 -12.90
N ALA A 478 -9.87 -18.11 -12.03
CA ALA A 478 -10.21 -17.67 -10.67
C ALA A 478 -8.98 -17.18 -9.88
N THR A 479 -7.80 -17.72 -10.18
CA THR A 479 -6.50 -17.30 -9.63
C THR A 479 -6.12 -15.88 -10.07
N GLN A 480 -6.42 -15.51 -11.31
CA GLN A 480 -6.19 -14.16 -11.82
C GLN A 480 -7.24 -13.16 -11.31
N VAL A 481 -8.49 -13.61 -11.16
CA VAL A 481 -9.60 -12.80 -10.64
C VAL A 481 -9.28 -12.24 -9.26
N ASN A 482 -8.77 -13.10 -8.39
CA ASN A 482 -8.40 -12.78 -7.01
C ASN A 482 -6.91 -12.46 -6.84
N SER A 483 -6.21 -12.07 -7.92
CA SER A 483 -4.77 -11.76 -7.89
C SER A 483 -4.44 -10.44 -7.19
N ILE A 484 -5.42 -9.55 -7.05
CA ILE A 484 -5.34 -8.34 -6.24
C ILE A 484 -6.65 -8.23 -5.47
N ILE A 485 -6.57 -8.12 -4.14
CA ILE A 485 -7.76 -8.10 -3.26
C ILE A 485 -7.68 -6.92 -2.32
N TRP A 486 -8.75 -6.13 -2.28
CA TRP A 486 -8.96 -5.09 -1.29
C TRP A 486 -10.48 -4.84 -1.09
N PRO A 487 -10.98 -4.77 0.16
CA PRO A 487 -10.30 -5.17 1.40
C PRO A 487 -10.05 -6.68 1.43
N ASN A 488 -8.92 -7.10 2.00
CA ASN A 488 -8.60 -8.52 2.18
C ASN A 488 -8.62 -8.93 3.67
N PRO A 489 -9.67 -9.58 4.18
CA PRO A 489 -9.77 -9.98 5.59
C PRO A 489 -8.65 -10.93 6.05
N ALA A 490 -8.05 -11.68 5.13
CA ALA A 490 -6.89 -12.50 5.48
C ALA A 490 -5.68 -11.62 5.81
N PHE A 491 -5.59 -10.41 5.28
CA PHE A 491 -4.47 -9.47 5.41
C PHE A 491 -4.85 -8.20 6.17
N ASP A 492 -5.71 -8.32 7.19
CA ASP A 492 -6.12 -7.18 8.00
C ASP A 492 -6.75 -6.05 7.15
N ASN A 493 -7.54 -6.46 6.15
CA ASN A 493 -8.17 -5.59 5.16
C ASN A 493 -7.20 -4.76 4.29
N ASN A 494 -5.89 -4.95 4.40
CA ASN A 494 -4.90 -4.27 3.58
C ASN A 494 -4.93 -4.77 2.13
N ILE A 495 -4.60 -3.87 1.20
CA ILE A 495 -4.48 -4.26 -0.21
C ILE A 495 -3.40 -5.32 -0.39
N THR A 496 -3.76 -6.41 -1.06
CA THR A 496 -2.88 -7.57 -1.24
C THR A 496 -2.67 -7.84 -2.72
N VAL A 497 -1.41 -8.05 -3.11
CA VAL A 497 -1.00 -8.36 -4.48
C VAL A 497 -0.33 -9.74 -4.52
N TYR A 498 -0.88 -10.65 -5.31
CA TYR A 498 -0.35 -11.98 -5.58
C TYR A 498 0.46 -11.94 -6.89
N GLY A 499 1.77 -11.70 -6.76
CA GLY A 499 2.65 -11.36 -7.88
C GLY A 499 2.66 -12.35 -9.06
N PRO A 500 2.79 -13.67 -8.84
CA PRO A 500 2.75 -14.66 -9.93
C PRO A 500 1.45 -14.62 -10.74
N GLU A 501 0.32 -14.51 -10.06
CA GLU A 501 -1.01 -14.46 -10.66
C GLU A 501 -1.22 -13.14 -11.42
N VAL A 502 -0.75 -12.00 -10.89
CA VAL A 502 -0.76 -10.71 -11.59
C VAL A 502 0.11 -10.74 -12.85
N LYS A 503 1.29 -11.37 -12.79
CA LYS A 503 2.16 -11.52 -13.97
C LYS A 503 1.51 -12.38 -15.05
N SER A 504 0.85 -13.48 -14.66
CA SER A 504 0.09 -14.34 -15.57
C SER A 504 -1.07 -13.59 -16.22
N LEU A 505 -1.80 -12.81 -15.42
CA LEU A 505 -2.89 -11.94 -15.85
C LEU A 505 -2.43 -10.90 -16.88
N ALA A 506 -1.39 -10.12 -16.56
CA ALA A 506 -0.85 -9.09 -17.43
C ALA A 506 -0.35 -9.67 -18.76
N GLY A 507 0.40 -10.79 -18.70
CA GLY A 507 0.91 -11.44 -19.90
C GLY A 507 -0.17 -11.95 -20.83
N ARG A 508 -1.22 -12.59 -20.28
CA ARG A 508 -2.36 -13.07 -21.07
C ARG A 508 -3.04 -11.94 -21.83
N TYR A 509 -3.38 -10.86 -21.13
CA TYR A 509 -4.10 -9.75 -21.74
C TYR A 509 -3.23 -8.96 -22.71
N LEU A 510 -1.96 -8.70 -22.40
CA LEU A 510 -1.08 -7.96 -23.30
C LEU A 510 -0.91 -8.69 -24.64
N VAL A 511 -0.67 -10.00 -24.62
CA VAL A 511 -0.61 -10.83 -25.83
C VAL A 511 -1.92 -10.78 -26.61
N GLN A 512 -3.06 -10.94 -25.93
CA GLN A 512 -4.36 -10.89 -26.58
C GLN A 512 -4.61 -9.55 -27.28
N MET A 513 -4.34 -8.42 -26.61
CA MET A 513 -4.57 -7.09 -27.18
C MET A 513 -3.65 -6.83 -28.37
N ILE A 514 -2.38 -7.21 -28.29
CA ILE A 514 -1.41 -7.04 -29.38
C ILE A 514 -1.83 -7.84 -30.62
N GLU A 515 -2.24 -9.10 -30.44
CA GLU A 515 -2.73 -9.92 -31.55
C GLU A 515 -4.03 -9.38 -32.16
N GLU A 516 -4.91 -8.79 -31.35
CA GLU A 516 -6.09 -8.07 -31.87
C GLU A 516 -5.68 -6.86 -32.72
N LEU A 517 -4.74 -6.01 -32.25
CA LEU A 517 -4.27 -4.86 -33.01
C LEU A 517 -3.58 -5.26 -34.34
N LYS A 518 -2.83 -6.37 -34.36
CA LYS A 518 -2.24 -6.91 -35.60
C LYS A 518 -3.32 -7.34 -36.62
N ALA A 519 -4.47 -7.79 -36.14
CA ALA A 519 -5.58 -8.24 -36.99
C ALA A 519 -6.50 -7.10 -37.45
N LEU A 520 -6.48 -5.95 -36.76
CA LEU A 520 -7.28 -4.78 -37.11
C LEU A 520 -6.60 -3.96 -38.21
N PRO A 521 -7.37 -3.35 -39.13
CA PRO A 521 -6.81 -2.46 -40.16
C PRO A 521 -6.43 -1.10 -39.56
N ASP A 522 -5.47 -0.41 -40.18
CA ASP A 522 -5.18 1.00 -39.90
C ASP A 522 -6.39 1.89 -40.28
N PRO A 523 -6.92 2.74 -39.37
CA PRO A 523 -7.99 3.70 -39.64
C PRO A 523 -7.75 4.60 -40.85
N ASP A 524 -6.49 4.87 -41.19
CA ASP A 524 -6.12 5.79 -42.27
C ASP A 524 -5.65 5.05 -43.54
N GLY A 525 -5.58 3.71 -43.50
CA GLY A 525 -5.19 2.86 -44.62
C GLY A 525 -3.75 3.04 -45.11
N LYS A 526 -2.86 3.54 -44.25
CA LYS A 526 -1.44 3.81 -44.56
C LYS A 526 -0.52 2.69 -44.10
N ALA A 527 -0.87 1.99 -43.02
CA ALA A 527 -0.12 0.86 -42.47
C ALA A 527 -0.83 -0.48 -42.71
N ALA A 528 -0.09 -1.59 -42.53
CA ALA A 528 -0.61 -2.93 -42.78
C ALA A 528 -1.60 -3.41 -41.69
N SER A 529 -1.39 -2.97 -40.45
CA SER A 529 -2.27 -3.23 -39.32
C SER A 529 -2.43 -1.98 -38.45
N LEU A 530 -3.37 -2.01 -37.50
CA LEU A 530 -3.53 -0.96 -36.50
C LEU A 530 -2.27 -0.86 -35.63
N LEU A 531 -1.64 -1.98 -35.27
CA LEU A 531 -0.40 -1.99 -34.50
C LEU A 531 0.72 -1.21 -35.19
N ASP A 532 0.90 -1.41 -36.50
CA ASP A 532 1.96 -0.77 -37.30
C ASP A 532 1.76 0.76 -37.44
N SER A 533 0.61 1.27 -37.01
CA SER A 533 0.26 2.68 -37.05
C SER A 533 0.32 3.38 -35.69
N ILE A 534 0.65 2.64 -34.62
CA ILE A 534 0.81 3.20 -33.28
C ILE A 534 2.16 3.92 -33.21
N ASP A 535 2.13 5.18 -32.78
CA ASP A 535 3.32 6.01 -32.59
C ASP A 535 3.91 5.84 -31.18
N LEU A 536 3.06 5.57 -30.18
CA LEU A 536 3.47 5.39 -28.79
C LEU A 536 2.56 4.42 -28.03
N ILE A 537 3.14 3.59 -27.17
CA ILE A 537 2.42 2.70 -26.27
C ILE A 537 2.57 3.22 -24.85
N VAL A 538 1.43 3.56 -24.23
CA VAL A 538 1.36 4.03 -22.84
C VAL A 538 0.59 3.00 -22.03
N PRO A 539 1.28 1.95 -21.52
CA PRO A 539 0.62 0.90 -20.77
C PRO A 539 0.23 1.36 -19.37
N HIS A 540 -0.65 0.59 -18.71
CA HIS A 540 -0.85 0.71 -17.28
C HIS A 540 0.49 0.61 -16.52
N GLN A 541 0.75 1.59 -15.66
CA GLN A 541 1.96 1.75 -14.88
C GLN A 541 1.95 0.82 -13.64
N ALA A 542 2.00 -0.50 -13.84
CA ALA A 542 1.91 -1.49 -12.77
C ALA A 542 3.25 -1.83 -12.10
N ASN A 543 4.22 -2.18 -12.94
CA ASN A 543 5.58 -2.60 -12.61
C ASN A 543 6.38 -2.55 -13.90
N LYS A 544 7.34 -1.62 -14.02
CA LYS A 544 8.05 -1.38 -15.28
C LYS A 544 8.85 -2.61 -15.71
N THR A 545 9.58 -3.24 -14.79
CA THR A 545 10.40 -4.44 -15.06
C THR A 545 9.55 -5.58 -15.64
N MET A 546 8.38 -5.82 -15.05
CA MET A 546 7.45 -6.86 -15.50
C MET A 546 6.83 -6.53 -16.86
N VAL A 547 6.31 -5.32 -17.02
CA VAL A 547 5.61 -4.91 -18.25
C VAL A 547 6.58 -4.85 -19.43
N SER A 548 7.78 -4.30 -19.24
CA SER A 548 8.83 -4.24 -20.28
C SER A 548 9.17 -5.63 -20.80
N LYS A 549 9.38 -6.59 -19.88
CA LYS A 549 9.65 -7.98 -20.25
C LYS A 549 8.50 -8.61 -21.04
N LEU A 550 7.26 -8.44 -20.59
CA LEU A 550 6.09 -8.99 -21.27
C LEU A 550 5.87 -8.36 -22.65
N ALA A 551 6.15 -7.06 -22.80
CA ALA A 551 6.08 -6.35 -24.07
C ALA A 551 7.13 -6.86 -25.06
N LEU A 552 8.37 -7.08 -24.61
CA LEU A 552 9.42 -7.69 -25.42
C LEU A 552 9.04 -9.10 -25.88
N ASP A 553 8.53 -9.93 -24.95
CA ASP A 553 8.05 -11.29 -25.26
C ASP A 553 6.91 -11.27 -26.29
N ALA A 554 6.15 -10.17 -26.39
CA ALA A 554 5.09 -9.96 -27.38
C ALA A 554 5.54 -9.29 -28.69
N GLY A 555 6.84 -8.99 -28.83
CA GLY A 555 7.46 -8.44 -30.03
C GLY A 555 7.49 -6.91 -30.13
N LEU A 556 7.25 -6.20 -29.02
CA LEU A 556 7.41 -4.74 -28.94
C LEU A 556 8.85 -4.38 -28.57
N THR A 557 9.23 -3.13 -28.83
CA THR A 557 10.57 -2.60 -28.52
C THR A 557 10.53 -1.56 -27.40
N ALA A 558 11.70 -1.27 -26.83
CA ALA A 558 11.86 -0.26 -25.79
C ALA A 558 11.41 1.14 -26.25
N ASP A 559 11.70 1.48 -27.51
CA ASP A 559 11.42 2.80 -28.07
C ASP A 559 9.91 3.03 -28.29
N ASP A 560 9.10 1.96 -28.27
CA ASP A 560 7.64 2.05 -28.41
C ASP A 560 6.93 2.42 -27.10
N LEU A 561 7.61 2.34 -25.95
CA LEU A 561 6.97 2.37 -24.62
C LEU A 561 7.34 3.62 -23.82
N TYR A 562 6.33 4.21 -23.16
CA TYR A 562 6.55 5.27 -22.18
C TYR A 562 6.16 4.83 -20.76
N PHE A 563 7.03 5.15 -19.79
CA PHE A 563 6.76 4.93 -18.37
C PHE A 563 7.10 6.16 -17.52
N ASN A 564 6.20 6.54 -16.62
CA ASN A 564 6.46 7.50 -15.54
C ASN A 564 6.44 6.84 -14.15
N ILE A 565 6.16 5.53 -14.06
CA ILE A 565 6.02 4.79 -12.80
C ILE A 565 7.20 4.98 -11.83
N GLY A 566 8.41 5.22 -12.36
CA GLY A 566 9.60 5.53 -11.59
C GLY A 566 9.41 6.68 -10.60
N GLN A 567 8.63 7.69 -11.00
CA GLN A 567 8.45 8.96 -10.29
C GLN A 567 7.13 9.06 -9.53
N VAL A 568 6.15 8.20 -9.84
CA VAL A 568 4.77 8.31 -9.31
C VAL A 568 4.25 7.03 -8.67
N GLY A 569 4.87 5.88 -8.93
CA GLY A 569 4.34 4.58 -8.54
C GLY A 569 3.11 4.17 -9.36
N ASN A 570 2.39 3.14 -8.90
CA ASN A 570 1.16 2.67 -9.54
C ASN A 570 -0.05 3.46 -9.02
N THR A 571 -0.60 4.32 -9.86
CA THR A 571 -1.80 5.13 -9.60
C THR A 571 -3.07 4.53 -10.21
N SER A 572 -3.12 3.21 -10.40
CA SER A 572 -4.26 2.42 -10.93
C SER A 572 -4.95 3.10 -12.12
N SER A 573 -6.22 3.49 -12.01
CA SER A 573 -7.00 4.06 -13.11
C SER A 573 -6.39 5.37 -13.65
N ALA A 574 -5.72 6.16 -12.82
CA ALA A 574 -5.08 7.41 -13.19
C ALA A 574 -3.72 7.22 -13.89
N SER A 575 -3.15 6.01 -13.88
CA SER A 575 -1.79 5.76 -14.37
C SER A 575 -1.54 6.10 -15.84
N ILE A 576 -2.44 5.67 -16.73
CA ILE A 576 -2.31 5.93 -18.16
C ILE A 576 -2.45 7.43 -18.47
N PRO A 577 -3.50 8.15 -18.02
CA PRO A 577 -3.61 9.57 -18.35
C PRO A 577 -2.52 10.42 -17.68
N LEU A 578 -2.04 10.07 -16.48
CA LEU A 578 -0.84 10.68 -15.89
C LEU A 578 0.40 10.48 -16.76
N ALA A 579 0.60 9.27 -17.28
CA ALA A 579 1.73 8.97 -18.16
C ALA A 579 1.62 9.68 -19.52
N ILE A 580 0.43 9.83 -20.09
CA ILE A 580 0.22 10.64 -21.31
C ILE A 580 0.58 12.11 -21.06
N HIS A 581 0.09 12.68 -19.95
CA HIS A 581 0.43 14.04 -19.55
C HIS A 581 1.95 14.22 -19.38
N ASP A 582 2.59 13.31 -18.65
CA ASP A 582 4.03 13.37 -18.41
C ASP A 582 4.84 13.16 -19.70
N ALA A 583 4.36 12.36 -20.66
CA ALA A 583 5.01 12.21 -21.96
C ALA A 583 4.98 13.50 -22.79
N VAL A 584 3.91 14.31 -22.70
CA VAL A 584 3.88 15.66 -23.30
C VAL A 584 4.84 16.59 -22.56
N ARG A 585 4.77 16.64 -21.22
CA ARG A 585 5.66 17.47 -20.37
C ARG A 585 7.14 17.19 -20.63
N ASP A 586 7.49 15.91 -20.74
CA ASP A 586 8.87 15.45 -20.95
C ASP A 586 9.33 15.61 -22.42
N GLY A 587 8.44 16.09 -23.30
CA GLY A 587 8.72 16.32 -24.71
C GLY A 587 8.87 15.03 -25.52
N VAL A 588 8.30 13.92 -25.08
CA VAL A 588 8.18 12.69 -25.89
C VAL A 588 7.09 12.87 -26.95
N ILE A 589 5.96 13.47 -26.56
CA ILE A 589 4.88 13.85 -27.47
C ILE A 589 5.01 15.34 -27.79
N LYS A 590 5.40 15.67 -29.04
CA LYS A 590 5.57 17.06 -29.51
C LYS A 590 4.64 17.44 -30.65
N GLU A 591 3.98 16.45 -31.22
CA GLU A 591 3.03 16.57 -32.33
C GLU A 591 1.92 15.54 -32.11
N PRO A 592 0.79 15.63 -32.82
CA PRO A 592 -0.29 14.66 -32.68
C PRO A 592 0.17 13.23 -32.96
N VAL A 593 -0.06 12.32 -32.01
CA VAL A 593 0.35 10.91 -32.07
C VAL A 593 -0.82 9.96 -31.84
N ARG A 594 -0.76 8.77 -32.44
CA ARG A 594 -1.66 7.65 -32.16
C ARG A 594 -1.09 6.80 -31.01
N ILE A 595 -1.80 6.79 -29.89
CA ILE A 595 -1.42 6.06 -28.69
C ILE A 595 -2.21 4.76 -28.56
N PHE A 596 -1.52 3.66 -28.24
CA PHE A 596 -2.12 2.44 -27.71
C PHE A 596 -1.99 2.43 -26.18
N ALA A 597 -3.13 2.38 -25.48
CA ALA A 597 -3.21 2.45 -24.03
C ALA A 597 -3.80 1.17 -23.40
N PRO A 598 -3.00 0.10 -23.22
CA PRO A 598 -3.47 -1.14 -22.58
C PRO A 598 -3.51 -1.05 -21.05
N GLY A 599 -4.67 -1.36 -20.47
CA GLY A 599 -4.91 -1.44 -19.02
C GLY A 599 -5.32 -2.84 -18.55
N PHE A 600 -4.91 -3.23 -17.35
CA PHE A 600 -5.24 -4.52 -16.72
C PHE A 600 -5.19 -4.41 -15.19
N GLY A 601 -6.06 -5.11 -14.46
CA GLY A 601 -6.14 -5.02 -13.00
C GLY A 601 -7.04 -6.06 -12.33
N ALA A 602 -7.31 -5.85 -11.04
CA ALA A 602 -8.12 -6.72 -10.17
C ALA A 602 -9.52 -7.02 -10.73
N GLY A 603 -10.03 -8.25 -10.58
CA GLY A 603 -11.40 -8.59 -10.98
C GLY A 603 -11.61 -9.91 -11.75
N ALA A 604 -10.75 -10.37 -12.66
CA ALA A 604 -9.74 -9.63 -13.39
C ALA A 604 -10.43 -8.77 -14.45
N VAL A 605 -9.90 -7.58 -14.70
CA VAL A 605 -10.42 -6.70 -15.76
C VAL A 605 -9.26 -6.22 -16.60
N ALA A 606 -9.52 -5.96 -17.87
CA ALA A 606 -8.57 -5.37 -18.78
C ALA A 606 -9.28 -4.61 -19.89
N GLY A 607 -8.55 -3.81 -20.64
CA GLY A 607 -9.07 -3.15 -21.82
C GLY A 607 -8.02 -2.28 -22.46
N TYR A 608 -8.32 -1.77 -23.64
CA TYR A 608 -7.48 -0.78 -24.28
C TYR A 608 -8.30 0.30 -24.95
N SER A 609 -7.63 1.44 -25.11
CA SER A 609 -8.06 2.52 -25.97
C SER A 609 -6.94 2.79 -26.97
N VAL A 610 -7.28 2.87 -28.25
CA VAL A 610 -6.41 3.50 -29.25
C VAL A 610 -6.96 4.88 -29.51
N MET A 611 -6.14 5.90 -29.30
CA MET A 611 -6.57 7.30 -29.37
C MET A 611 -5.51 8.20 -29.99
N ARG A 612 -5.95 9.30 -30.60
CA ARG A 612 -5.09 10.38 -31.09
C ARG A 612 -4.95 11.43 -29.99
N ILE A 613 -3.73 11.73 -29.60
CA ILE A 613 -3.41 12.78 -28.63
C ILE A 613 -2.68 13.89 -29.34
N ASP A 614 -3.33 15.06 -29.40
CA ASP A 614 -2.67 16.32 -29.71
C ASP A 614 -2.08 16.88 -28.40
N PRO A 615 -0.78 17.22 -28.33
CA PRO A 615 -0.19 17.79 -27.11
C PRO A 615 -0.92 19.05 -26.61
N ASP A 616 -1.61 19.80 -27.48
CA ASP A 616 -2.32 21.04 -27.11
C ASP A 616 -3.55 20.78 -26.21
N VAL A 617 -4.09 19.54 -26.18
CA VAL A 617 -5.20 19.20 -25.28
C VAL A 617 -4.72 18.86 -23.87
N VAL A 618 -3.41 18.75 -23.63
CA VAL A 618 -2.87 18.44 -22.31
C VAL A 618 -2.62 19.74 -21.55
N ALA A 619 -3.30 19.89 -20.41
CA ALA A 619 -3.13 21.02 -19.51
C ALA A 619 -1.81 20.89 -18.75
N LEU A 620 -0.74 21.47 -19.32
CA LEU A 620 0.53 21.64 -18.62
C LEU A 620 0.43 22.87 -17.71
N GLU A 621 0.59 22.71 -16.40
CA GLU A 621 0.78 23.85 -15.52
C GLU A 621 2.08 24.58 -15.90
N GLU A 622 2.03 25.91 -16.08
CA GLU A 622 3.24 26.72 -15.93
C GLU A 622 3.69 26.59 -14.47
N PRO A 623 4.95 26.23 -14.17
CA PRO A 623 5.38 26.05 -12.80
C PRO A 623 5.13 27.34 -12.00
N ALA A 624 4.19 27.29 -11.07
CA ALA A 624 3.84 28.41 -10.22
C ALA A 624 5.05 28.75 -9.33
N GLY A 625 5.78 29.80 -9.70
CA GLY A 625 6.50 30.68 -8.76
C GLY A 625 7.36 30.03 -7.67
N LEU A 626 8.13 28.99 -7.97
CA LEU A 626 9.29 28.65 -7.15
C LEU A 626 10.40 29.64 -7.49
N GLU A 627 10.54 30.70 -6.70
CA GLU A 627 11.81 31.46 -6.70
C GLU A 627 12.94 30.45 -6.45
N PRO A 628 14.02 30.47 -7.25
CA PRO A 628 15.14 29.58 -7.02
C PRO A 628 15.72 29.89 -5.65
N ALA A 629 15.65 28.93 -4.73
CA ALA A 629 16.33 29.02 -3.46
C ALA A 629 17.84 29.21 -3.72
N GLU A 630 18.33 30.43 -3.53
CA GLU A 630 19.76 30.71 -3.52
C GLU A 630 20.41 29.88 -2.41
N GLY A 631 21.16 28.83 -2.77
CA GLY A 631 22.08 28.16 -1.85
C GLY A 631 21.98 26.63 -1.73
N ALA A 632 21.09 25.94 -2.43
CA ALA A 632 21.14 24.48 -2.49
C ALA A 632 22.20 24.04 -3.52
N ALA A 633 23.28 23.42 -3.04
CA ALA A 633 24.30 22.81 -3.89
C ALA A 633 23.63 21.84 -4.88
N THR A 634 23.88 22.08 -6.17
CA THR A 634 23.38 21.28 -7.29
C THR A 634 23.83 19.83 -7.16
N ALA A 635 22.99 18.97 -6.59
CA ALA A 635 22.97 17.57 -6.96
C ALA A 635 22.47 17.51 -8.40
N GLN A 636 23.39 17.32 -9.35
CA GLN A 636 23.06 17.04 -10.74
C GLN A 636 22.39 15.66 -10.81
N THR A 637 21.10 15.58 -10.50
CA THR A 637 20.25 14.52 -11.02
C THR A 637 19.94 14.89 -12.45
N SER A 638 20.74 14.38 -13.40
CA SER A 638 20.32 14.34 -14.79
C SER A 638 18.97 13.63 -14.83
N PRO A 639 17.88 14.24 -15.34
CA PRO A 639 16.66 13.48 -15.58
C PRO A 639 17.04 12.45 -16.63
N ARG A 640 17.22 11.19 -16.24
CA ARG A 640 17.27 10.11 -17.22
C ARG A 640 15.96 10.19 -17.96
N GLN A 641 16.03 10.37 -19.27
CA GLN A 641 14.82 10.39 -20.09
C GLN A 641 14.15 9.02 -19.92
N SER A 642 12.82 8.99 -19.80
CA SER A 642 12.05 7.75 -19.66
C SER A 642 12.52 6.67 -20.65
N SER A 643 12.86 7.07 -21.88
CA SER A 643 13.43 6.21 -22.94
C SER A 643 14.75 5.52 -22.56
N ASP A 644 15.68 6.20 -21.89
CA ASP A 644 16.96 5.63 -21.46
C ASP A 644 16.75 4.56 -20.39
N ASP A 645 15.86 4.81 -19.43
CA ASP A 645 15.54 3.82 -18.40
C ASP A 645 14.73 2.65 -18.96
N VAL A 646 13.95 2.85 -20.04
CA VAL A 646 13.27 1.74 -20.72
C VAL A 646 14.29 0.89 -21.48
N ARG A 647 15.24 1.51 -22.20
CA ARG A 647 16.34 0.78 -22.86
C ARG A 647 17.14 -0.06 -21.87
N LEU A 648 17.47 0.48 -20.70
CA LEU A 648 18.14 -0.28 -19.62
C LEU A 648 17.34 -1.50 -19.14
N ALA A 649 16.00 -1.41 -19.08
CA ALA A 649 15.15 -2.54 -18.68
C ALA A 649 15.09 -3.66 -19.75
N PHE A 650 15.37 -3.34 -21.01
CA PHE A 650 15.38 -4.28 -22.13
C PHE A 650 16.72 -5.02 -22.30
N GLY A 651 17.80 -4.55 -21.68
CA GLY A 651 19.15 -5.12 -21.76
C GLY A 651 19.98 -4.45 -22.84
#